data_AF-A0A3M6QFQ7-F1
#
_entry.id   AF-A0A3M6QFQ7-F1
#
_cell.length_a   1.000
_cell.length_b   1.000
_cell.length_c   1.000
_cell.angle_alpha   90.00
_cell.angle_beta   90.00
_cell.angle_gamma   90.00
#
_symmetry.space_group_name_H-M   'P 1'
#
loop_
_entity.id
_entity.type
_entity.pdbx_description
1 polymer ?
#
loop_
_entity_poly.entity_id
_entity_poly.type
_entity_poly.pdbx_seq_one_letter_code
_entity_poly.pdbx_strand_id
1 'polypeptide(L)'
;MSIPPFRRHGLSVAALGAGLALSAQVASTATQPAAPAAAPITVATCVAQPLPSGWQDIQAVYLAFYLRPGDPAGLRYWAEKAGGDITTIRADFGNSAEAKRLYGDITPETIGDAIDKIYQALFGKAPDAAGKQHYIDGYRDGRYSAADLAYRILQGAQNDDKRAIEHKLAAANFFTRTVDADLDGKDQQVTYVQKDEETVRQWMQAITAAVVPTPEQVRDFMRGQVAAPSDSLRQTQAKPQLASLTPDQAQAGQATRFTIRGQHLPSTARLNIGNAQCDAPAQVQCNGSGFTQNCTLSGDAGKRTITVQTAEGGQAIDRKTIQATSAAPNPEPQPPQPTPIPKLDSIMPWRVALGHATIFTVKGRDLPATATLQIPETRCTAPTDVQPDGSGFKQSCTLSGQPGQRPARVRTDEQANGGTLIDGVYTVTAESLTPTPPPPPPPPPPPPPPPPPPFVPKLPHTGTTDQQCYEAGSDVLVVCDSPEAQDLSGPEKQDGMRRHINPLSYSAVSNPAGGHYDKTECVKDDNTGLIWEGKLNQSGHLRHYENLYTNLDNDQPGDASAYVAAVNAQGLCGFNDWRLPTVRELQSLVDYSKPSPGPTIDTHWFPHTWASAWNYGGTWASDSAAGHSARAWGVNFGYGSVVGGSRDLRRAVQLVRASQ
;
A
#
# COMPACT_ATOMS: atom_id res chain seq x y z
N MET A 1 55.98 -60.72 11.41
CA MET A 1 55.31 -61.59 10.41
C MET A 1 54.51 -60.66 9.50
N SER A 2 55.16 -60.01 8.52
CA SER A 2 55.38 -60.47 7.11
C SER A 2 54.07 -60.24 6.30
N ILE A 3 53.96 -59.44 5.23
CA ILE A 3 54.87 -59.07 4.10
C ILE A 3 54.39 -57.72 3.43
N PRO A 4 55.27 -56.94 2.73
CA PRO A 4 55.11 -55.55 2.22
C PRO A 4 54.98 -55.49 0.66
N PRO A 5 55.48 -54.50 -0.17
CA PRO A 5 55.82 -53.05 -0.09
C PRO A 5 55.14 -52.19 -1.23
N PHE A 6 55.28 -50.86 -1.40
CA PHE A 6 56.34 -50.16 -2.19
C PHE A 6 56.22 -48.61 -2.25
N ARG A 7 57.34 -47.93 -1.94
CA ARG A 7 58.04 -46.72 -2.50
C ARG A 7 57.28 -45.71 -3.39
N ARG A 8 57.31 -44.38 -3.14
CA ARG A 8 58.37 -43.32 -3.17
C ARG A 8 58.94 -42.95 -4.56
N HIS A 9 58.86 -41.64 -4.89
CA HIS A 9 59.90 -40.70 -5.39
C HIS A 9 59.23 -39.30 -5.45
N GLY A 10 59.72 -38.14 -4.99
CA GLY A 10 61.05 -37.65 -4.61
C GLY A 10 61.57 -36.70 -5.71
N LEU A 11 61.56 -35.37 -5.51
CA LEU A 11 62.43 -34.41 -6.24
C LEU A 11 62.53 -33.02 -5.55
N SER A 12 63.79 -32.70 -5.21
CA SER A 12 64.49 -31.44 -4.88
C SER A 12 64.67 -30.55 -6.15
N VAL A 13 65.13 -29.28 -6.19
CA VAL A 13 65.78 -28.30 -5.27
C VAL A 13 65.74 -26.89 -5.91
N ALA A 14 65.98 -25.88 -5.08
CA ALA A 14 66.06 -24.42 -5.27
C ALA A 14 67.24 -23.86 -6.13
N ALA A 15 67.14 -22.57 -6.51
CA ALA A 15 68.19 -21.53 -6.46
C ALA A 15 67.58 -20.15 -6.86
N LEU A 16 67.49 -19.15 -5.96
CA LEU A 16 68.47 -18.09 -5.61
C LEU A 16 68.62 -16.95 -6.64
N GLY A 17 68.45 -15.70 -6.17
CA GLY A 17 68.34 -14.50 -6.99
C GLY A 17 69.51 -13.49 -6.91
N ALA A 18 69.30 -12.37 -7.59
CA ALA A 18 69.99 -11.06 -7.55
C ALA A 18 69.19 -10.15 -8.51
N GLY A 19 69.04 -8.83 -8.45
CA GLY A 19 69.61 -7.70 -7.73
C GLY A 19 69.14 -6.43 -8.49
N LEU A 20 69.00 -5.29 -7.81
CA LEU A 20 68.39 -4.02 -8.27
C LEU A 20 69.03 -3.38 -9.53
N ALA A 21 68.23 -2.69 -10.38
CA ALA A 21 68.29 -1.23 -10.59
C ALA A 21 67.41 -0.72 -11.78
N LEU A 22 66.62 0.33 -11.47
CA LEU A 22 66.10 1.45 -12.30
C LEU A 22 65.95 1.30 -13.83
N SER A 23 64.72 1.53 -14.32
CA SER A 23 64.39 2.58 -15.31
C SER A 23 62.88 2.71 -15.49
N ALA A 24 62.40 3.95 -15.44
CA ALA A 24 61.03 4.32 -15.71
C ALA A 24 60.70 4.10 -17.19
N GLN A 25 59.58 3.42 -17.46
CA GLN A 25 58.88 3.54 -18.73
C GLN A 25 57.39 3.53 -18.50
N VAL A 26 56.81 4.69 -18.76
CA VAL A 26 55.39 4.99 -18.84
C VAL A 26 54.81 4.10 -19.94
N ALA A 27 54.09 3.06 -19.54
CA ALA A 27 53.27 2.27 -20.45
C ALA A 27 51.81 2.49 -20.04
N SER A 28 51.11 3.27 -20.86
CA SER A 28 49.66 3.38 -20.88
C SER A 28 49.05 1.98 -20.96
N THR A 29 48.63 1.43 -19.82
CA THR A 29 47.67 0.34 -19.81
C THR A 29 46.32 0.94 -20.14
N ALA A 30 45.95 0.82 -21.41
CA ALA A 30 44.57 0.96 -21.84
C ALA A 30 43.68 0.20 -20.87
N THR A 31 42.85 0.94 -20.14
CA THR A 31 41.80 0.41 -19.29
C THR A 31 40.97 -0.52 -20.15
N GLN A 32 40.99 -1.82 -19.85
CA GLN A 32 39.97 -2.72 -20.39
C GLN A 32 38.61 -2.08 -20.08
N PRO A 33 37.69 -2.00 -21.06
CA PRO A 33 36.33 -1.61 -20.76
C PRO A 33 35.84 -2.55 -19.67
N ALA A 34 35.34 -1.98 -18.58
CA ALA A 34 34.63 -2.74 -17.56
C ALA A 34 33.65 -3.66 -18.29
N ALA A 35 33.71 -4.96 -17.98
CA ALA A 35 32.70 -5.91 -18.44
C ALA A 35 31.34 -5.25 -18.23
N PRO A 36 30.43 -5.27 -19.21
CA PRO A 36 29.15 -4.62 -19.08
C PRO A 36 28.54 -5.08 -17.77
N ALA A 37 28.17 -4.13 -16.92
CA ALA A 37 27.46 -4.41 -15.67
C ALA A 37 26.39 -5.44 -16.01
N ALA A 38 26.48 -6.61 -15.37
CA ALA A 38 25.51 -7.68 -15.58
C ALA A 38 24.13 -7.01 -15.52
N ALA A 39 23.36 -7.16 -16.60
CA ALA A 39 22.04 -6.56 -16.69
C ALA A 39 21.32 -6.83 -15.36
N PRO A 40 20.67 -5.83 -14.73
CA PRO A 40 19.97 -6.05 -13.49
C PRO A 40 19.07 -7.26 -13.72
N ILE A 41 19.19 -8.28 -12.87
CA ILE A 41 18.24 -9.39 -12.85
C ILE A 41 16.91 -8.72 -12.55
N THR A 42 16.16 -8.45 -13.60
CA THR A 42 14.85 -7.84 -13.53
C THR A 42 13.97 -8.85 -12.84
N VAL A 43 13.58 -8.52 -11.60
CA VAL A 43 12.59 -9.25 -10.84
C VAL A 43 11.27 -9.17 -11.60
N ALA A 44 11.11 -10.03 -12.60
CA ALA A 44 9.83 -10.55 -13.02
C ALA A 44 9.74 -11.93 -12.35
N THR A 45 8.74 -12.26 -11.53
CA THR A 45 7.51 -11.54 -11.21
C THR A 45 6.85 -12.38 -10.12
N CYS A 46 6.96 -11.92 -8.89
CA CYS A 46 5.85 -12.04 -7.96
C CYS A 46 5.99 -10.86 -7.03
N VAL A 47 5.11 -9.89 -7.12
CA VAL A 47 4.97 -8.94 -6.02
C VAL A 47 4.31 -9.78 -4.94
N ALA A 48 5.03 -10.15 -3.87
CA ALA A 48 4.38 -10.65 -2.67
C ALA A 48 3.21 -9.70 -2.41
N GLN A 49 1.96 -10.19 -2.47
CA GLN A 49 0.83 -9.32 -2.19
C GLN A 49 1.16 -8.57 -0.91
N PRO A 50 1.22 -7.23 -0.93
CA PRO A 50 1.74 -6.47 0.19
C PRO A 50 1.00 -6.95 1.44
N LEU A 51 1.75 -7.17 2.51
CA LEU A 51 1.13 -7.47 3.79
C LEU A 51 0.17 -6.30 4.13
N PRO A 52 -0.87 -6.54 4.94
CA PRO A 52 -1.75 -5.47 5.39
C PRO A 52 -0.96 -4.24 5.88
N SER A 53 -1.50 -3.03 5.66
CA SER A 53 -0.84 -1.79 6.08
C SER A 53 -0.47 -1.85 7.56
N GLY A 54 0.80 -1.56 7.89
CA GLY A 54 1.38 -1.73 9.23
C GLY A 54 2.19 -3.01 9.39
N TRP A 55 1.79 -4.15 8.80
CA TRP A 55 2.53 -5.41 8.92
C TRP A 55 3.88 -5.38 8.19
N GLN A 56 3.97 -4.61 7.10
CA GLN A 56 5.23 -4.45 6.36
C GLN A 56 6.32 -3.81 7.23
N ASP A 57 5.97 -2.83 8.06
CA ASP A 57 6.91 -2.17 8.97
C ASP A 57 7.31 -3.11 10.10
N ILE A 58 6.35 -3.88 10.62
CA ILE A 58 6.62 -4.95 11.59
C ILE A 58 7.54 -6.03 11.01
N GLN A 59 7.39 -6.38 9.72
CA GLN A 59 8.28 -7.33 9.05
C GLN A 59 9.73 -6.82 9.06
N ALA A 60 9.94 -5.53 8.85
CA ALA A 60 11.27 -4.91 8.93
C ALA A 60 11.82 -4.91 10.36
N VAL A 61 10.96 -4.76 11.38
CA VAL A 61 11.34 -4.91 12.79
C VAL A 61 11.77 -6.36 13.08
N TYR A 62 11.02 -7.37 12.63
CA TYR A 62 11.41 -8.79 12.73
C TYR A 62 12.75 -9.05 12.04
N LEU A 63 12.94 -8.52 10.83
CA LEU A 63 14.19 -8.69 10.09
C LEU A 63 15.36 -8.04 10.83
N ALA A 64 15.20 -6.82 11.35
CA ALA A 64 16.24 -6.11 12.08
C ALA A 64 16.65 -6.85 13.36
N PHE A 65 15.70 -7.18 14.22
CA PHE A 65 16.01 -7.70 15.56
C PHE A 65 16.17 -9.21 15.59
N TYR A 66 15.38 -9.94 14.81
CA TYR A 66 15.32 -11.39 14.86
C TYR A 66 15.84 -12.07 13.60
N LEU A 67 16.29 -11.33 12.58
CA LEU A 67 16.96 -11.89 11.39
C LEU A 67 16.14 -13.00 10.70
N ARG A 68 14.81 -12.99 10.88
CA ARG A 68 13.87 -13.99 10.40
C ARG A 68 12.55 -13.35 10.03
N PRO A 69 11.73 -14.01 9.19
CA PRO A 69 10.36 -13.56 8.94
C PRO A 69 9.50 -13.65 10.20
N GLY A 70 8.60 -12.69 10.36
CA GLY A 70 7.51 -12.80 11.34
C GLY A 70 6.51 -13.86 10.90
N ASP A 71 6.04 -14.67 11.84
CA ASP A 71 4.90 -15.55 11.59
C ASP A 71 3.60 -14.71 11.54
N PRO A 72 2.55 -15.18 10.85
CA PRO A 72 1.30 -14.43 10.70
C PRO A 72 0.68 -13.97 12.03
N ALA A 73 0.71 -14.81 13.07
CA ALA A 73 0.13 -14.46 14.37
C ALA A 73 0.98 -13.40 15.09
N GLY A 74 2.30 -13.52 15.04
CA GLY A 74 3.25 -12.56 15.57
C GLY A 74 3.12 -11.19 14.88
N LEU A 75 3.06 -11.16 13.55
CA LEU A 75 2.89 -9.90 12.80
C LEU A 75 1.57 -9.21 13.16
N ARG A 76 0.47 -9.97 13.27
CA ARG A 76 -0.83 -9.45 13.71
C ARG A 76 -0.73 -8.82 15.10
N TYR A 77 -0.19 -9.55 16.06
CA TYR A 77 -0.04 -9.08 17.44
C TYR A 77 0.79 -7.78 17.53
N TRP A 78 1.94 -7.75 16.86
CA TRP A 78 2.83 -6.59 16.93
C TRP A 78 2.30 -5.40 16.12
N ALA A 79 1.58 -5.64 15.02
CA ALA A 79 0.91 -4.56 14.29
C ALA A 79 -0.19 -3.92 15.14
N GLU A 80 -0.98 -4.72 15.85
CA GLU A 80 -1.98 -4.24 16.80
C GLU A 80 -1.33 -3.45 17.93
N LYS A 81 -0.28 -4.01 18.55
CA LYS A 81 0.44 -3.36 19.64
C LYS A 81 1.14 -2.06 19.22
N ALA A 82 1.65 -1.99 17.99
CA ALA A 82 2.30 -0.79 17.47
C ALA A 82 1.31 0.35 17.19
N GLY A 83 0.03 0.05 16.89
CA GLY A 83 -0.98 1.08 16.60
C GLY A 83 -0.62 2.01 15.43
N GLY A 84 0.26 1.58 14.52
CA GLY A 84 0.80 2.39 13.43
C GLY A 84 2.10 3.15 13.73
N ASP A 85 2.59 3.11 14.97
CA ASP A 85 3.89 3.67 15.37
C ASP A 85 4.82 2.58 15.90
N ILE A 86 5.74 2.13 15.05
CA ILE A 86 6.70 1.08 15.41
C ILE A 86 7.65 1.48 16.54
N THR A 87 7.83 2.78 16.84
CA THR A 87 8.75 3.21 17.90
C THR A 87 8.31 2.70 19.28
N THR A 88 7.01 2.49 19.45
CA THR A 88 6.40 1.98 20.69
C THR A 88 6.81 0.54 21.02
N ILE A 89 7.19 -0.26 20.01
CA ILE A 89 7.50 -1.69 20.18
C ILE A 89 9.01 -2.01 20.09
N ARG A 90 9.87 -1.06 19.67
CA ARG A 90 11.31 -1.34 19.47
C ARG A 90 12.00 -1.81 20.73
N ALA A 91 11.66 -1.19 21.88
CA ALA A 91 12.19 -1.59 23.17
C ALA A 91 11.83 -3.04 23.52
N ASP A 92 10.61 -3.49 23.18
CA ASP A 92 10.19 -4.87 23.42
C ASP A 92 11.01 -5.86 22.59
N PHE A 93 11.24 -5.54 21.31
CA PHE A 93 12.04 -6.39 20.43
C PHE A 93 13.50 -6.45 20.86
N GLY A 94 14.12 -5.30 21.09
CA GLY A 94 15.53 -5.21 21.45
C GLY A 94 15.86 -5.79 22.82
N ASN A 95 14.91 -5.77 23.77
CA ASN A 95 15.11 -6.35 25.10
C ASN A 95 14.64 -7.81 25.22
N SER A 96 14.08 -8.38 24.15
CA SER A 96 13.60 -9.76 24.14
C SER A 96 14.71 -10.77 24.42
N ALA A 97 14.33 -11.93 24.96
CA ALA A 97 15.26 -13.05 25.16
C ALA A 97 15.87 -13.54 23.83
N GLU A 98 15.15 -13.38 22.73
CA GLU A 98 15.62 -13.74 21.38
C GLU A 98 16.72 -12.79 20.92
N ALA A 99 16.52 -11.47 21.00
CA ALA A 99 17.55 -10.48 20.64
C ALA A 99 18.83 -10.64 21.48
N LYS A 100 18.68 -10.85 22.80
CA LYS A 100 19.81 -11.09 23.70
C LYS A 100 20.60 -12.35 23.34
N ARG A 101 19.94 -13.41 22.87
CA ARG A 101 20.61 -14.65 22.44
C ARG A 101 21.48 -14.44 21.20
N LEU A 102 21.07 -13.55 20.31
CA LEU A 102 21.79 -13.27 19.06
C LEU A 102 22.97 -12.34 19.28
N TYR A 103 22.72 -11.23 19.97
CA TYR A 103 23.67 -10.13 20.01
C TYR A 103 24.46 -10.11 21.32
N GLY A 104 23.95 -10.74 22.38
CA GLY A 104 24.42 -10.58 23.75
C GLY A 104 23.86 -9.31 24.38
N ASP A 105 24.28 -9.03 25.62
CA ASP A 105 24.02 -7.73 26.22
C ASP A 105 24.86 -6.67 25.50
N ILE A 106 24.19 -5.62 24.99
CA ILE A 106 24.82 -4.52 24.26
C ILE A 106 25.17 -3.42 25.27
N THR A 107 26.45 -3.33 25.60
CA THR A 107 27.07 -2.37 26.51
C THR A 107 28.08 -1.50 25.74
N PRO A 108 28.63 -0.42 26.34
CA PRO A 108 29.67 0.38 25.70
C PRO A 108 30.93 -0.42 25.27
N GLU A 109 31.16 -1.58 25.88
CA GLU A 109 32.28 -2.49 25.60
C GLU A 109 31.93 -3.50 24.50
N THR A 110 30.69 -4.02 24.47
CA THR A 110 30.28 -5.11 23.57
C THR A 110 29.56 -4.63 22.31
N ILE A 111 29.19 -3.35 22.22
CA ILE A 111 28.45 -2.79 21.08
C ILE A 111 29.17 -3.01 19.74
N GLY A 112 30.50 -2.95 19.73
CA GLY A 112 31.27 -3.22 18.52
C GLY A 112 31.02 -4.61 17.95
N ASP A 113 30.98 -5.63 18.81
CA ASP A 113 30.73 -7.02 18.42
C ASP A 113 29.27 -7.22 18.01
N ALA A 114 28.33 -6.52 18.66
CA ALA A 114 26.92 -6.55 18.28
C ALA A 114 26.71 -5.97 16.87
N ILE A 115 27.37 -4.85 16.54
CA ILE A 115 27.33 -4.26 15.19
C ILE A 115 27.84 -5.25 14.15
N ASP A 116 28.98 -5.92 14.40
CA ASP A 116 29.54 -6.89 13.47
C ASP A 116 28.56 -8.05 13.20
N LYS A 117 27.91 -8.58 14.23
CA LYS A 117 26.90 -9.64 14.10
C LYS A 117 25.69 -9.18 13.30
N ILE A 118 25.19 -7.96 13.55
CA ILE A 118 24.04 -7.39 12.82
C ILE A 118 24.40 -7.21 11.34
N TYR A 119 25.57 -6.64 11.04
CA TYR A 119 26.05 -6.45 9.67
C TYR A 119 26.24 -7.77 8.93
N GLN A 120 26.89 -8.75 9.56
CA GLN A 120 27.07 -10.07 8.97
C GLN A 120 25.73 -10.72 8.64
N ALA A 121 24.72 -10.57 9.49
CA ALA A 121 23.42 -11.19 9.26
C ALA A 121 22.52 -10.45 8.25
N LEU A 122 22.50 -9.11 8.31
CA LEU A 122 21.69 -8.27 7.42
C LEU A 122 22.31 -8.09 6.02
N PHE A 123 23.63 -8.14 5.91
CA PHE A 123 24.33 -7.79 4.67
C PHE A 123 25.32 -8.86 4.18
N GLY A 124 25.60 -9.89 4.99
CA GLY A 124 26.55 -10.94 4.62
C GLY A 124 28.02 -10.48 4.63
N LYS A 125 28.31 -9.31 5.22
CA LYS A 125 29.64 -8.70 5.26
C LYS A 125 29.87 -7.93 6.55
N ALA A 126 31.14 -7.69 6.89
CA ALA A 126 31.53 -6.82 7.99
C ALA A 126 31.26 -5.32 7.66
N PRO A 127 30.99 -4.48 8.67
CA PRO A 127 30.92 -3.03 8.48
C PRO A 127 32.30 -2.46 8.13
N ASP A 128 32.33 -1.34 7.42
CA ASP A 128 33.55 -0.55 7.32
C ASP A 128 33.86 0.14 8.66
N ALA A 129 35.12 0.52 8.87
CA ALA A 129 35.57 1.08 10.14
C ALA A 129 34.86 2.39 10.52
N ALA A 130 34.56 3.25 9.53
CA ALA A 130 33.93 4.54 9.78
C ALA A 130 32.43 4.38 10.10
N GLY A 131 31.73 3.51 9.35
CA GLY A 131 30.35 3.14 9.62
C GLY A 131 30.18 2.50 10.99
N LYS A 132 31.06 1.54 11.35
CA LYS A 132 31.06 0.93 12.68
C LYS A 132 31.25 1.98 13.78
N GLN A 133 32.22 2.88 13.62
CA GLN A 133 32.49 3.92 14.60
C GLN A 133 31.31 4.89 14.76
N HIS A 134 30.65 5.28 13.66
CA HIS A 134 29.44 6.11 13.70
C HIS A 134 28.35 5.51 14.60
N TYR A 135 28.16 4.19 14.55
CA TYR A 135 27.17 3.50 15.38
C TYR A 135 27.61 3.34 16.85
N ILE A 136 28.90 3.19 17.10
CA ILE A 136 29.43 3.17 18.48
C ILE A 136 29.24 4.53 19.15
N ASP A 137 29.60 5.61 18.45
CA ASP A 137 29.50 6.97 18.98
C ASP A 137 28.04 7.35 19.25
N GLY A 138 27.12 7.02 18.33
CA GLY A 138 25.71 7.34 18.54
C GLY A 138 25.06 6.67 19.74
N TYR A 139 25.49 5.45 20.07
CA TYR A 139 25.08 4.78 21.29
C TYR A 139 25.70 5.44 22.54
N ARG A 140 27.01 5.73 22.51
CA ARG A 140 27.73 6.34 23.65
C ARG A 140 27.25 7.75 23.97
N ASP A 141 26.89 8.52 22.95
CA ASP A 141 26.36 9.87 23.08
C ASP A 141 24.87 9.89 23.50
N GLY A 142 24.22 8.73 23.63
CA GLY A 142 22.81 8.61 24.01
C GLY A 142 21.82 8.99 22.91
N ARG A 143 22.24 9.05 21.63
CA ARG A 143 21.33 9.33 20.50
C ARG A 143 20.35 8.19 20.23
N TYR A 144 20.65 6.99 20.72
CA TYR A 144 19.76 5.83 20.70
C TYR A 144 20.18 4.74 21.68
N SER A 145 19.24 3.83 21.95
CA SER A 145 19.42 2.72 22.87
C SER A 145 19.99 1.47 22.18
N ALA A 146 20.45 0.51 22.99
CA ALA A 146 20.75 -0.85 22.54
C ALA A 146 19.57 -1.48 21.79
N ALA A 147 18.35 -1.20 22.25
CA ALA A 147 17.12 -1.72 21.68
C ALA A 147 16.70 -1.02 20.37
N ASP A 148 17.43 0.00 19.91
CA ASP A 148 17.20 0.65 18.60
C ASP A 148 18.29 0.33 17.57
N LEU A 149 19.44 -0.19 18.01
CA LEU A 149 20.65 -0.31 17.19
C LEU A 149 20.41 -1.09 15.90
N ALA A 150 19.80 -2.28 15.99
CA ALA A 150 19.59 -3.15 14.85
C ALA A 150 18.66 -2.52 13.80
N TYR A 151 17.58 -1.87 14.24
CA TYR A 151 16.66 -1.19 13.32
C TYR A 151 17.32 0.02 12.66
N ARG A 152 18.16 0.77 13.38
CA ARG A 152 18.90 1.91 12.82
C ARG A 152 19.94 1.48 11.78
N ILE A 153 20.61 0.36 12.00
CA ILE A 153 21.52 -0.22 11.00
C ILE A 153 20.73 -0.61 9.75
N LEU A 154 19.58 -1.26 9.91
CA LEU A 154 18.70 -1.59 8.79
C LEU A 154 18.27 -0.35 8.00
N GLN A 155 17.84 0.72 8.69
CA GLN A 155 17.41 1.97 8.04
C GLN A 155 18.55 2.77 7.42
N GLY A 156 19.78 2.62 7.94
CA GLY A 156 20.97 3.29 7.42
C GLY A 156 21.55 2.63 6.16
N ALA A 157 21.00 1.50 5.72
CA ALA A 157 21.51 0.77 4.58
C ALA A 157 21.37 1.56 3.25
N GLN A 158 22.39 1.46 2.41
CA GLN A 158 22.47 2.14 1.13
C GLN A 158 22.97 1.17 0.05
N ASN A 159 22.73 1.51 -1.22
CA ASN A 159 23.25 0.76 -2.37
C ASN A 159 22.96 -0.75 -2.28
N ASP A 160 23.99 -1.60 -2.34
CA ASP A 160 23.88 -3.05 -2.25
C ASP A 160 23.30 -3.53 -0.91
N ASP A 161 23.56 -2.84 0.20
CA ASP A 161 23.03 -3.19 1.51
C ASP A 161 21.51 -2.97 1.57
N LYS A 162 21.06 -1.86 0.96
CA LYS A 162 19.62 -1.60 0.80
C LYS A 162 18.97 -2.68 -0.08
N ARG A 163 19.60 -3.05 -1.20
CA ARG A 163 19.11 -4.11 -2.08
C ARG A 163 19.03 -5.47 -1.38
N ALA A 164 20.02 -5.80 -0.53
CA ALA A 164 19.99 -7.02 0.28
C ALA A 164 18.81 -7.03 1.26
N ILE A 165 18.50 -5.90 1.92
CA ILE A 165 17.31 -5.79 2.79
C ILE A 165 16.03 -5.95 1.99
N GLU A 166 15.90 -5.30 0.83
CA GLU A 166 14.71 -5.41 -0.03
C GLU A 166 14.46 -6.87 -0.45
N HIS A 167 15.51 -7.60 -0.83
CA HIS A 167 15.42 -9.04 -1.15
C HIS A 167 15.00 -9.89 0.06
N LYS A 168 15.57 -9.62 1.24
CA LYS A 168 15.19 -10.33 2.48
C LYS A 168 13.74 -10.04 2.88
N LEU A 169 13.28 -8.80 2.78
CA LEU A 169 11.89 -8.43 3.06
C LEU A 169 10.92 -9.11 2.09
N ALA A 170 11.25 -9.17 0.79
CA ALA A 170 10.45 -9.89 -0.19
C ALA A 170 10.34 -11.39 0.17
N ALA A 171 11.47 -12.04 0.45
CA ALA A 171 11.51 -13.43 0.88
C ALA A 171 10.73 -13.68 2.17
N ALA A 172 10.82 -12.76 3.12
CA ALA A 172 10.12 -12.83 4.39
C ALA A 172 8.59 -12.71 4.21
N ASN A 173 8.13 -11.83 3.33
CA ASN A 173 6.71 -11.72 2.99
C ASN A 173 6.17 -12.99 2.33
N PHE A 174 6.93 -13.62 1.43
CA PHE A 174 6.56 -14.92 0.86
C PHE A 174 6.50 -16.01 1.91
N PHE A 175 7.47 -16.02 2.84
CA PHE A 175 7.51 -16.98 3.93
C PHE A 175 6.23 -16.87 4.78
N THR A 176 5.90 -15.66 5.26
CA THR A 176 4.70 -15.41 6.08
C THR A 176 3.44 -15.87 5.37
N ARG A 177 3.26 -15.53 4.09
CA ARG A 177 2.08 -15.97 3.31
C ARG A 177 2.06 -17.47 2.99
N THR A 178 3.21 -18.13 3.02
CA THR A 178 3.27 -19.58 2.86
C THR A 178 2.90 -20.29 4.16
N VAL A 179 3.15 -19.66 5.33
CA VAL A 179 2.64 -20.15 6.62
C VAL A 179 1.11 -20.07 6.62
N ASP A 180 0.57 -18.93 6.22
CA ASP A 180 -0.87 -18.64 6.20
C ASP A 180 -1.19 -17.75 5.00
N ALA A 181 -1.91 -18.29 4.02
CA ALA A 181 -2.19 -17.57 2.77
C ALA A 181 -3.09 -16.36 2.99
N ASP A 182 -4.06 -16.51 3.89
CA ASP A 182 -5.13 -15.54 4.15
C ASP A 182 -4.79 -14.61 5.32
N LEU A 183 -3.74 -14.93 6.08
CA LEU A 183 -3.21 -14.17 7.22
C LEU A 183 -4.23 -14.02 8.37
N ASP A 184 -5.20 -14.93 8.46
CA ASP A 184 -6.29 -14.87 9.44
C ASP A 184 -6.01 -15.75 10.68
N GLY A 185 -4.97 -16.58 10.63
CA GLY A 185 -4.59 -17.54 11.64
C GLY A 185 -5.31 -18.88 11.53
N LYS A 186 -6.05 -19.13 10.45
CA LYS A 186 -6.74 -20.39 10.15
C LYS A 186 -6.05 -21.10 8.99
N ASP A 187 -6.30 -22.40 8.88
CA ASP A 187 -5.82 -23.24 7.76
C ASP A 187 -4.33 -23.08 7.43
N GLN A 188 -3.51 -22.89 8.48
CA GLN A 188 -2.06 -22.72 8.32
C GLN A 188 -1.46 -23.92 7.58
N GLN A 189 -0.70 -23.61 6.54
CA GLN A 189 -0.10 -24.63 5.68
C GLN A 189 1.19 -25.19 6.26
N VAL A 190 1.81 -24.46 7.20
CA VAL A 190 3.09 -24.78 7.82
C VAL A 190 3.02 -24.48 9.32
N THR A 191 3.40 -25.45 10.13
CA THR A 191 3.61 -25.26 11.57
C THR A 191 5.00 -24.68 11.78
N TYR A 192 5.10 -23.36 11.97
CA TYR A 192 6.36 -22.66 12.22
C TYR A 192 6.53 -22.37 13.72
N VAL A 193 7.57 -22.96 14.34
CA VAL A 193 7.79 -22.90 15.79
C VAL A 193 9.25 -22.58 16.14
N GLN A 194 9.53 -22.38 17.42
CA GLN A 194 10.84 -21.93 17.91
C GLN A 194 12.03 -22.79 17.43
N LYS A 195 11.87 -24.10 17.31
CA LYS A 195 12.95 -25.00 16.83
C LYS A 195 13.37 -24.70 15.38
N ASP A 196 12.52 -24.06 14.58
CA ASP A 196 12.76 -23.77 13.17
C ASP A 196 13.47 -22.42 12.97
N GLU A 197 13.46 -21.55 13.99
CA GLU A 197 13.98 -20.18 13.93
C GLU A 197 15.43 -20.14 13.42
N GLU A 198 16.30 -21.03 13.91
CA GLU A 198 17.72 -21.07 13.53
C GLU A 198 17.89 -21.46 12.06
N THR A 199 17.19 -22.49 11.60
CA THR A 199 17.19 -22.92 10.19
C THR A 199 16.72 -21.80 9.27
N VAL A 200 15.66 -21.09 9.66
CA VAL A 200 15.11 -19.97 8.89
C VAL A 200 16.07 -18.77 8.87
N ARG A 201 16.75 -18.47 9.99
CA ARG A 201 17.78 -17.42 10.04
C ARG A 201 18.95 -17.71 9.13
N GLN A 202 19.46 -18.94 9.13
CA GLN A 202 20.56 -19.35 8.26
C GLN A 202 20.18 -19.23 6.79
N TRP A 203 18.96 -19.63 6.43
CA TRP A 203 18.42 -19.42 5.09
C TRP A 203 18.30 -17.93 4.73
N MET A 204 17.79 -17.10 5.64
CA MET A 204 17.69 -15.66 5.44
C MET A 204 19.07 -15.02 5.24
N GLN A 205 20.11 -15.49 5.93
CA GLN A 205 21.49 -14.98 5.77
C GLN A 205 22.06 -15.21 4.36
N ALA A 206 21.67 -16.30 3.68
CA ALA A 206 22.11 -16.60 2.32
C ALA A 206 21.53 -15.64 1.25
N ILE A 207 20.47 -14.89 1.60
CA ILE A 207 19.86 -13.87 0.74
C ILE A 207 20.71 -12.60 0.80
N THR A 208 21.15 -12.10 -0.35
CA THR A 208 22.09 -10.97 -0.46
C THR A 208 21.67 -10.02 -1.57
N ALA A 209 22.43 -8.95 -1.80
CA ALA A 209 22.20 -8.02 -2.91
C ALA A 209 22.25 -8.69 -4.30
N ALA A 210 22.91 -9.85 -4.41
CA ALA A 210 23.04 -10.62 -5.65
C ALA A 210 22.11 -11.84 -5.72
N VAL A 211 21.50 -12.23 -4.59
CA VAL A 211 20.71 -13.46 -4.48
C VAL A 211 19.36 -13.12 -3.88
N VAL A 212 18.30 -13.32 -4.66
CA VAL A 212 16.90 -13.19 -4.23
C VAL A 212 16.17 -14.50 -4.54
N PRO A 213 15.54 -15.16 -3.55
CA PRO A 213 14.80 -16.39 -3.80
C PRO A 213 13.46 -16.10 -4.47
N THR A 214 13.03 -16.98 -5.37
CA THR A 214 11.67 -16.98 -5.93
C THR A 214 10.64 -17.49 -4.92
N PRO A 215 9.34 -17.19 -5.08
CA PRO A 215 8.30 -17.75 -4.20
C PRO A 215 8.32 -19.28 -4.12
N GLU A 216 8.65 -19.97 -5.22
CA GLU A 216 8.79 -21.42 -5.26
C GLU A 216 9.97 -21.89 -4.42
N GLN A 217 11.12 -21.22 -4.52
CA GLN A 217 12.28 -21.55 -3.71
C GLN A 217 12.02 -21.35 -2.22
N VAL A 218 11.25 -20.30 -1.85
CA VAL A 218 10.79 -20.10 -0.47
C VAL A 218 9.87 -21.25 -0.04
N ARG A 219 8.90 -21.61 -0.87
CA ARG A 219 7.95 -22.70 -0.60
C ARG A 219 8.63 -24.07 -0.48
N ASP A 220 9.59 -24.36 -1.35
CA ASP A 220 10.36 -25.62 -1.34
C ASP A 220 11.29 -25.69 -0.13
N PHE A 221 11.94 -24.58 0.23
CA PHE A 221 12.67 -24.46 1.48
C PHE A 221 11.76 -24.76 2.68
N MET A 222 10.59 -24.12 2.76
CA MET A 222 9.65 -24.34 3.85
C MET A 222 9.15 -25.78 3.89
N ARG A 223 8.77 -26.36 2.75
CA ARG A 223 8.33 -27.77 2.66
C ARG A 223 9.41 -28.73 3.17
N GLY A 224 10.66 -28.52 2.77
CA GLY A 224 11.76 -29.42 3.10
C GLY A 224 12.26 -29.27 4.54
N GLN A 225 12.44 -28.02 4.98
CA GLN A 225 13.23 -27.67 6.16
C GLN A 225 12.40 -27.16 7.34
N VAL A 226 11.18 -26.68 7.13
CA VAL A 226 10.35 -26.06 8.18
C VAL A 226 9.10 -26.90 8.47
N ALA A 227 8.35 -27.26 7.43
CA ALA A 227 7.07 -27.94 7.55
C ALA A 227 7.20 -29.29 8.27
N ALA A 228 6.33 -29.53 9.22
CA ALA A 228 6.16 -30.83 9.88
C ALA A 228 5.59 -31.87 8.92
N PRO A 229 5.77 -33.18 9.17
CA PRO A 229 5.17 -34.24 8.36
C PRO A 229 3.64 -34.15 8.19
N SER A 230 2.95 -33.59 9.17
CA SER A 230 1.49 -33.40 9.19
C SER A 230 1.01 -32.16 8.43
N ASP A 231 1.90 -31.24 8.09
CA ASP A 231 1.54 -29.96 7.48
C ASP A 231 1.03 -30.15 6.05
N SER A 232 0.00 -29.40 5.66
CA SER A 232 -0.60 -29.51 4.33
C SER A 232 0.40 -29.17 3.22
N LEU A 233 1.40 -28.32 3.50
CA LEU A 233 2.47 -28.02 2.54
C LEU A 233 3.34 -29.24 2.16
N ARG A 234 3.46 -30.23 3.06
CA ARG A 234 4.19 -31.50 2.79
C ARG A 234 3.38 -32.52 2.00
N GLN A 235 2.06 -32.36 1.92
CA GLN A 235 1.23 -33.23 1.11
C GLN A 235 1.54 -33.00 -0.38
N THR A 236 1.31 -34.02 -1.22
CA THR A 236 1.71 -34.00 -2.64
C THR A 236 1.27 -32.71 -3.34
N GLN A 237 2.24 -31.95 -3.84
CA GLN A 237 1.97 -30.72 -4.59
C GLN A 237 1.13 -31.08 -5.81
N ALA A 238 -0.09 -30.53 -5.86
CA ALA A 238 -0.94 -30.67 -7.03
C ALA A 238 -0.21 -30.12 -8.26
N LYS A 239 -0.30 -30.87 -9.37
CA LYS A 239 0.37 -30.50 -10.62
C LYS A 239 -0.15 -29.13 -11.09
N PRO A 240 0.70 -28.28 -11.71
CA PRO A 240 0.24 -27.04 -12.32
C PRO A 240 -0.90 -27.30 -13.30
N GLN A 241 -2.00 -26.57 -13.17
CA GLN A 241 -3.19 -26.70 -14.00
C GLN A 241 -3.62 -25.33 -14.52
N LEU A 242 -3.93 -25.26 -15.82
CA LEU A 242 -4.51 -24.08 -16.43
C LEU A 242 -6.03 -24.12 -16.28
N ALA A 243 -6.63 -23.06 -15.75
CA ALA A 243 -8.09 -22.91 -15.64
C ALA A 243 -8.65 -22.11 -16.81
N SER A 244 -8.06 -20.96 -17.14
CA SER A 244 -8.50 -20.12 -18.24
C SER A 244 -7.38 -19.30 -18.88
N LEU A 245 -7.63 -18.87 -20.12
CA LEU A 245 -6.79 -17.96 -20.89
C LEU A 245 -7.74 -17.04 -21.66
N THR A 246 -7.64 -15.74 -21.44
CA THR A 246 -8.53 -14.71 -21.99
C THR A 246 -7.71 -13.52 -22.50
N PRO A 247 -8.03 -12.91 -23.66
CA PRO A 247 -9.10 -13.27 -24.59
C PRO A 247 -8.78 -14.57 -25.35
N ASP A 248 -9.83 -15.23 -25.86
CA ASP A 248 -9.74 -16.40 -26.73
C ASP A 248 -9.58 -16.02 -28.22
N GLN A 249 -9.53 -14.72 -28.52
CA GLN A 249 -9.24 -14.16 -29.83
C GLN A 249 -8.23 -13.02 -29.75
N ALA A 250 -7.42 -12.84 -30.79
CA ALA A 250 -6.45 -11.76 -30.89
C ALA A 250 -6.20 -11.35 -32.36
N GLN A 251 -6.03 -10.05 -32.61
CA GLN A 251 -5.77 -9.54 -33.95
C GLN A 251 -4.28 -9.62 -34.29
N ALA A 252 -3.96 -10.09 -35.49
CA ALA A 252 -2.59 -10.09 -36.00
C ALA A 252 -2.08 -8.64 -36.16
N GLY A 253 -0.86 -8.37 -35.69
CA GLY A 253 -0.21 -7.06 -35.75
C GLY A 253 -0.53 -6.10 -34.61
N GLN A 254 -1.45 -6.45 -33.70
CA GLN A 254 -1.75 -5.65 -32.50
C GLN A 254 -1.30 -6.36 -31.22
N ALA A 255 -0.79 -5.59 -30.26
CA ALA A 255 -0.44 -6.10 -28.95
C ALA A 255 -1.73 -6.47 -28.19
N THR A 256 -1.86 -7.74 -27.81
CA THR A 256 -3.00 -8.24 -27.04
C THR A 256 -2.55 -8.63 -25.63
N ARG A 257 -3.28 -8.16 -24.62
CA ARG A 257 -3.06 -8.57 -23.23
C ARG A 257 -3.79 -9.87 -22.94
N PHE A 258 -3.04 -10.95 -22.70
CA PHE A 258 -3.59 -12.21 -22.24
C PHE A 258 -3.59 -12.28 -20.72
N THR A 259 -4.68 -12.79 -20.16
CA THR A 259 -4.88 -13.11 -18.75
C THR A 259 -4.98 -14.62 -18.62
N ILE A 260 -4.06 -15.20 -17.87
CA ILE A 260 -3.95 -16.63 -17.59
C ILE A 260 -4.42 -16.84 -16.16
N ARG A 261 -5.37 -17.74 -15.94
CA ARG A 261 -5.74 -18.22 -14.60
C ARG A 261 -5.52 -19.71 -14.50
N GLY A 262 -5.13 -20.19 -13.34
CA GLY A 262 -4.86 -21.60 -13.09
C GLY A 262 -4.74 -21.93 -11.61
N GLN A 263 -4.23 -23.11 -11.32
CA GLN A 263 -3.90 -23.58 -9.99
C GLN A 263 -2.45 -24.06 -10.00
N HIS A 264 -1.68 -23.68 -8.98
CA HIS A 264 -0.28 -24.08 -8.83
C HIS A 264 0.61 -23.74 -10.04
N LEU A 265 0.26 -22.70 -10.82
CA LEU A 265 1.11 -22.21 -11.89
C LEU A 265 2.43 -21.68 -11.30
N PRO A 266 3.58 -21.98 -11.92
CA PRO A 266 4.86 -21.47 -11.46
C PRO A 266 4.96 -19.96 -11.72
N SER A 267 5.67 -19.24 -10.84
CA SER A 267 5.87 -17.79 -10.96
C SER A 267 6.66 -17.38 -12.21
N THR A 268 7.36 -18.34 -12.80
CA THR A 268 8.12 -18.22 -14.04
C THR A 268 7.31 -18.64 -15.26
N ALA A 269 6.01 -18.92 -15.15
CA ALA A 269 5.21 -19.30 -16.31
C ALA A 269 5.13 -18.17 -17.36
N ARG A 270 5.18 -18.55 -18.64
CA ARG A 270 5.04 -17.65 -19.79
C ARG A 270 4.20 -18.29 -20.89
N LEU A 271 3.63 -17.45 -21.74
CA LEU A 271 3.03 -17.85 -22.98
C LEU A 271 4.08 -18.08 -24.05
N ASN A 272 3.86 -19.13 -24.84
CA ASN A 272 4.55 -19.39 -26.09
C ASN A 272 3.51 -19.54 -27.19
N ILE A 273 3.54 -18.63 -28.16
CA ILE A 273 2.56 -18.54 -29.24
C ILE A 273 3.29 -18.54 -30.59
N GLY A 274 4.09 -19.56 -30.86
CA GLY A 274 4.81 -19.72 -32.14
C GLY A 274 5.62 -18.47 -32.51
N ASN A 275 5.25 -17.79 -33.59
CA ASN A 275 5.95 -16.60 -34.11
C ASN A 275 5.59 -15.29 -33.39
N ALA A 276 4.74 -15.32 -32.37
CA ALA A 276 4.36 -14.11 -31.65
C ALA A 276 5.50 -13.56 -30.77
N GLN A 277 5.56 -12.24 -30.65
CA GLN A 277 6.47 -11.57 -29.72
C GLN A 277 5.72 -11.27 -28.43
N CYS A 278 6.17 -11.84 -27.31
CA CYS A 278 5.59 -11.62 -25.99
C CYS A 278 6.55 -10.84 -25.09
N ASP A 279 6.02 -9.89 -24.34
CA ASP A 279 6.76 -9.18 -23.29
C ASP A 279 7.00 -10.09 -22.07
N ALA A 280 7.78 -9.63 -21.09
CA ALA A 280 7.84 -10.30 -19.79
C ALA A 280 6.44 -10.32 -19.11
N PRO A 281 6.08 -11.35 -18.33
CA PRO A 281 4.82 -11.38 -17.58
C PRO A 281 4.69 -10.15 -16.65
N ALA A 282 3.51 -9.54 -16.59
CA ALA A 282 3.29 -8.26 -15.92
C ALA A 282 2.57 -8.37 -14.56
N GLN A 283 1.80 -9.44 -14.29
CA GLN A 283 1.01 -9.61 -13.05
C GLN A 283 0.93 -11.07 -12.59
N VAL A 284 2.03 -11.67 -12.14
CA VAL A 284 2.03 -13.07 -11.64
C VAL A 284 1.52 -13.15 -10.20
N GLN A 285 0.58 -14.05 -9.93
CA GLN A 285 -0.02 -14.27 -8.61
C GLN A 285 0.76 -15.36 -7.83
N CYS A 286 1.19 -15.06 -6.60
CA CYS A 286 2.15 -15.91 -5.86
C CYS A 286 1.56 -17.20 -5.27
N ASN A 287 0.23 -17.25 -5.17
CA ASN A 287 -0.50 -18.49 -4.91
C ASN A 287 -0.56 -19.42 -6.14
N GLY A 288 0.05 -19.04 -7.26
CA GLY A 288 0.02 -19.78 -8.52
C GLY A 288 -1.32 -19.71 -9.24
N SER A 289 -2.14 -18.69 -8.94
CA SER A 289 -3.49 -18.57 -9.52
C SER A 289 -3.52 -17.95 -10.92
N GLY A 290 -2.43 -17.35 -11.41
CA GLY A 290 -2.46 -16.74 -12.74
C GLY A 290 -1.35 -15.74 -13.03
N PHE A 291 -1.31 -15.27 -14.28
CA PHE A 291 -0.50 -14.13 -14.69
C PHE A 291 -1.11 -13.36 -15.87
N THR A 292 -0.67 -12.13 -16.13
CA THR A 292 -0.96 -11.42 -17.38
C THR A 292 0.30 -11.23 -18.22
N GLN A 293 0.18 -11.30 -19.54
CA GLN A 293 1.28 -11.10 -20.47
C GLN A 293 0.77 -10.48 -21.77
N ASN A 294 1.47 -9.45 -22.25
CA ASN A 294 1.17 -8.87 -23.56
C ASN A 294 1.92 -9.68 -24.63
N CYS A 295 1.22 -10.02 -25.71
CA CYS A 295 1.80 -10.68 -26.87
C CYS A 295 1.26 -10.04 -28.16
N THR A 296 2.13 -9.80 -29.11
CA THR A 296 1.80 -9.35 -30.46
C THR A 296 1.88 -10.53 -31.42
N LEU A 297 0.74 -10.94 -31.98
CA LEU A 297 0.69 -12.03 -32.95
C LEU A 297 1.17 -11.56 -34.33
N SER A 298 1.92 -12.39 -35.03
CA SER A 298 2.33 -12.16 -36.41
C SER A 298 1.78 -13.22 -37.38
N GLY A 299 1.55 -12.83 -38.64
CA GLY A 299 1.11 -13.70 -39.74
C GLY A 299 -0.41 -13.79 -39.90
N ASP A 300 -0.86 -14.76 -40.68
CA ASP A 300 -2.26 -14.84 -41.14
C ASP A 300 -3.27 -15.25 -40.06
N ALA A 301 -4.53 -14.90 -40.31
CA ALA A 301 -5.68 -15.30 -39.53
C ALA A 301 -5.83 -16.82 -39.48
N GLY A 302 -6.29 -17.35 -38.34
CA GLY A 302 -6.47 -18.79 -38.15
C GLY A 302 -6.35 -19.21 -36.69
N LYS A 303 -6.60 -20.50 -36.43
CA LYS A 303 -6.42 -21.07 -35.09
C LYS A 303 -4.94 -21.07 -34.70
N ARG A 304 -4.61 -20.57 -33.52
CA ARG A 304 -3.26 -20.57 -32.96
C ARG A 304 -3.25 -21.31 -31.64
N THR A 305 -2.30 -22.23 -31.47
CA THR A 305 -2.09 -22.90 -30.18
C THR A 305 -1.17 -22.04 -29.31
N ILE A 306 -1.68 -21.63 -28.16
CA ILE A 306 -0.91 -21.04 -27.08
C ILE A 306 -0.48 -22.15 -26.14
N THR A 307 0.82 -22.24 -25.86
CA THR A 307 1.34 -23.11 -24.82
C THR A 307 1.69 -22.26 -23.60
N VAL A 308 1.16 -22.63 -22.44
CA VAL A 308 1.64 -22.12 -21.15
C VAL A 308 2.82 -23.01 -20.75
N GLN A 309 3.99 -22.42 -20.52
CA GLN A 309 5.21 -23.17 -20.23
C GLN A 309 6.03 -22.49 -19.13
N THR A 310 6.91 -23.25 -18.48
CA THR A 310 7.91 -22.68 -17.56
C THR A 310 8.90 -21.78 -18.33
N ALA A 311 9.30 -20.64 -17.77
CA ALA A 311 10.32 -19.79 -18.40
C ALA A 311 11.69 -20.47 -18.38
N GLU A 312 12.01 -21.18 -17.30
CA GLU A 312 13.18 -22.05 -17.20
C GLU A 312 12.87 -23.44 -17.78
N GLY A 313 13.61 -23.85 -18.79
CA GLY A 313 13.51 -25.19 -19.40
C GLY A 313 12.38 -25.39 -20.43
N GLY A 314 11.41 -24.46 -20.52
CA GLY A 314 10.36 -24.50 -21.56
C GLY A 314 9.40 -25.68 -21.47
N GLN A 315 9.24 -26.28 -20.29
CA GLN A 315 8.33 -27.40 -20.09
C GLN A 315 6.89 -26.92 -20.25
N ALA A 316 6.14 -27.60 -21.13
CA ALA A 316 4.72 -27.30 -21.34
C ALA A 316 3.90 -27.71 -20.13
N ILE A 317 3.13 -26.75 -19.60
CA ILE A 317 2.16 -26.95 -18.52
C ILE A 317 0.81 -27.35 -19.11
N ASP A 318 0.30 -26.55 -20.06
CA ASP A 318 -0.92 -26.84 -20.80
C ASP A 318 -0.96 -26.09 -22.14
N ARG A 319 -1.90 -26.44 -23.01
CA ARG A 319 -2.10 -25.83 -24.34
C ARG A 319 -3.56 -25.42 -24.53
N LYS A 320 -3.78 -24.20 -25.02
CA LYS A 320 -5.10 -23.70 -25.40
C LYS A 320 -5.08 -23.12 -26.81
N THR A 321 -6.18 -23.26 -27.54
CA THR A 321 -6.27 -22.70 -28.90
C THR A 321 -7.04 -21.39 -28.84
N ILE A 322 -6.51 -20.35 -29.48
CA ILE A 322 -7.18 -19.07 -29.70
C ILE A 322 -7.41 -18.83 -31.19
N GLN A 323 -8.31 -17.91 -31.51
CA GLN A 323 -8.54 -17.49 -32.88
C GLN A 323 -7.73 -16.22 -33.19
N ALA A 324 -6.76 -16.31 -34.10
CA ALA A 324 -6.15 -15.12 -34.69
C ALA A 324 -7.07 -14.57 -35.79
N THR A 325 -7.39 -13.29 -35.73
CA THR A 325 -8.18 -12.59 -36.73
C THR A 325 -7.29 -11.70 -37.58
N SER A 326 -7.61 -11.57 -38.87
CA SER A 326 -6.92 -10.63 -39.76
C SER A 326 -7.24 -9.21 -39.32
N ALA A 327 -6.28 -8.28 -39.46
CA ALA A 327 -6.61 -6.86 -39.45
C ALA A 327 -7.73 -6.64 -40.48
N ALA A 328 -8.82 -5.97 -40.08
CA ALA A 328 -9.90 -5.66 -41.01
C ALA A 328 -9.33 -4.91 -42.23
N PRO A 329 -9.87 -5.11 -43.45
CA PRO A 329 -9.53 -4.25 -44.57
C PRO A 329 -9.84 -2.82 -44.13
N ASN A 330 -8.86 -1.92 -44.28
CA ASN A 330 -9.01 -0.51 -43.91
C ASN A 330 -10.37 0.01 -44.39
N PRO A 331 -11.20 0.62 -43.51
CA PRO A 331 -12.22 1.52 -44.00
C PRO A 331 -11.54 2.60 -44.84
N GLU A 332 -12.19 2.94 -45.95
CA GLU A 332 -11.86 4.02 -46.88
C GLU A 332 -11.25 5.24 -46.16
N PRO A 333 -10.19 5.89 -46.72
CA PRO A 333 -9.46 6.94 -46.02
C PRO A 333 -10.43 8.07 -45.63
N GLN A 334 -10.77 8.12 -44.34
CA GLN A 334 -11.43 9.27 -43.78
C GLN A 334 -10.49 10.47 -43.91
N PRO A 335 -11.01 11.66 -44.24
CA PRO A 335 -10.22 12.89 -44.24
C PRO A 335 -9.49 12.98 -42.89
N PRO A 336 -8.24 13.46 -42.86
CA PRO A 336 -7.40 13.41 -41.67
C PRO A 336 -8.21 13.90 -40.48
N GLN A 337 -8.49 12.99 -39.55
CA GLN A 337 -9.12 13.41 -38.31
C GLN A 337 -8.20 14.45 -37.69
N PRO A 338 -8.74 15.60 -37.24
CA PRO A 338 -7.92 16.62 -36.63
C PRO A 338 -7.14 15.95 -35.49
N THR A 339 -5.81 16.01 -35.56
CA THR A 339 -4.95 15.60 -34.45
C THR A 339 -5.52 16.23 -33.19
N PRO A 340 -5.85 15.44 -32.15
CA PRO A 340 -6.37 15.98 -30.90
C PRO A 340 -5.44 17.09 -30.45
N ILE A 341 -5.97 18.31 -30.32
CA ILE A 341 -5.16 19.47 -29.96
C ILE A 341 -4.84 19.30 -28.46
N PRO A 342 -3.56 19.16 -28.08
CA PRO A 342 -3.18 18.97 -26.69
C PRO A 342 -3.75 20.12 -25.85
N LYS A 343 -4.46 19.77 -24.78
CA LYS A 343 -5.14 20.75 -23.94
C LYS A 343 -4.65 20.67 -22.50
N LEU A 344 -4.34 21.82 -21.91
CA LEU A 344 -3.92 21.90 -20.52
C LEU A 344 -5.15 22.13 -19.63
N ASP A 345 -5.31 21.32 -18.58
CA ASP A 345 -6.41 21.45 -17.63
C ASP A 345 -5.95 22.17 -16.34
N SER A 346 -4.78 21.82 -15.79
CA SER A 346 -4.24 22.50 -14.60
C SER A 346 -2.73 22.31 -14.37
N ILE A 347 -2.12 23.26 -13.67
CA ILE A 347 -0.76 23.17 -13.09
C ILE A 347 -0.87 23.45 -11.59
N MET A 348 -0.47 22.49 -10.75
CA MET A 348 -0.52 22.60 -9.28
C MET A 348 0.82 22.20 -8.64
N PRO A 349 1.24 22.80 -7.52
CA PRO A 349 0.61 23.92 -6.83
C PRO A 349 0.80 25.26 -7.58
N TRP A 350 -0.12 26.21 -7.39
CA TRP A 350 -0.05 27.55 -8.00
C TRP A 350 0.65 28.59 -7.10
N ARG A 351 0.97 28.25 -5.84
CA ARG A 351 1.84 29.04 -4.94
C ARG A 351 3.02 28.22 -4.48
N VAL A 352 4.21 28.78 -4.55
CA VAL A 352 5.47 28.09 -4.21
C VAL A 352 6.47 29.02 -3.53
N ALA A 353 7.30 28.46 -2.66
CA ALA A 353 8.38 29.20 -2.00
C ALA A 353 9.61 29.33 -2.92
N LEU A 354 10.22 30.50 -2.95
CA LEU A 354 11.50 30.71 -3.63
C LEU A 354 12.61 29.84 -3.01
N GLY A 355 13.53 29.34 -3.86
CA GLY A 355 14.70 28.58 -3.45
C GLY A 355 14.45 27.11 -3.09
N HIS A 356 13.20 26.63 -3.13
CA HIS A 356 12.84 25.25 -2.76
C HIS A 356 12.35 24.45 -3.97
N ALA A 357 12.79 23.20 -4.07
CA ALA A 357 12.30 22.28 -5.09
C ALA A 357 10.85 21.92 -4.82
N THR A 358 9.97 22.21 -5.76
CA THR A 358 8.53 21.92 -5.67
C THR A 358 8.12 21.00 -6.81
N ILE A 359 7.37 19.95 -6.49
CA ILE A 359 6.82 19.04 -7.49
C ILE A 359 5.52 19.64 -8.04
N PHE A 360 5.54 20.01 -9.31
CA PHE A 360 4.36 20.43 -10.04
C PHE A 360 3.67 19.22 -10.68
N THR A 361 2.37 19.09 -10.48
CA THR A 361 1.50 18.17 -11.20
C THR A 361 0.84 18.92 -12.35
N VAL A 362 1.11 18.48 -13.57
CA VAL A 362 0.54 19.01 -14.81
C VAL A 362 -0.51 18.03 -15.29
N LYS A 363 -1.76 18.47 -15.41
CA LYS A 363 -2.86 17.66 -15.94
C LYS A 363 -3.41 18.27 -17.22
N GLY A 364 -3.72 17.42 -18.17
CA GLY A 364 -4.30 17.83 -19.44
C GLY A 364 -4.90 16.65 -20.18
N ARG A 365 -5.17 16.87 -21.46
CA ARG A 365 -5.65 15.85 -22.41
C ARG A 365 -4.75 15.87 -23.63
N ASP A 366 -4.42 14.67 -24.10
CA ASP A 366 -3.60 14.46 -25.28
C ASP A 366 -2.21 15.16 -25.18
N LEU A 367 -1.66 15.27 -23.96
CA LEU A 367 -0.33 15.83 -23.75
C LEU A 367 0.72 14.87 -24.32
N PRO A 368 1.64 15.32 -25.19
CA PRO A 368 2.68 14.46 -25.72
C PRO A 368 3.68 14.06 -24.62
N ALA A 369 4.31 12.89 -24.76
CA ALA A 369 5.30 12.39 -23.81
C ALA A 369 6.53 13.33 -23.66
N THR A 370 6.76 14.22 -24.63
CA THR A 370 7.80 15.25 -24.60
C THR A 370 7.35 16.57 -23.95
N ALA A 371 6.16 16.62 -23.35
CA ALA A 371 5.64 17.81 -22.70
C ALA A 371 6.45 18.16 -21.43
N THR A 372 6.87 19.42 -21.33
CA THR A 372 7.63 19.94 -20.18
C THR A 372 6.99 21.22 -19.65
N LEU A 373 7.08 21.41 -18.34
CA LEU A 373 6.70 22.62 -17.64
C LEU A 373 7.83 23.63 -17.71
N GLN A 374 7.49 24.83 -18.17
CA GLN A 374 8.39 25.98 -18.25
C GLN A 374 7.86 27.14 -17.41
N ILE A 375 8.68 27.61 -16.48
CA ILE A 375 8.44 28.80 -15.67
C ILE A 375 9.71 29.68 -15.75
N PRO A 376 9.60 31.01 -15.87
CA PRO A 376 10.77 31.89 -15.86
C PRO A 376 11.60 31.79 -14.58
N GLU A 377 12.94 31.86 -14.74
CA GLU A 377 13.92 31.83 -13.66
C GLU A 377 13.82 30.57 -12.76
N THR A 378 13.59 29.41 -13.39
CA THR A 378 13.51 28.12 -12.70
C THR A 378 14.53 27.12 -13.21
N ARG A 379 14.86 26.16 -12.34
CA ARG A 379 15.55 24.93 -12.72
C ARG A 379 14.61 23.76 -12.50
N CYS A 380 14.25 23.07 -13.58
CA CYS A 380 13.37 21.90 -13.54
C CYS A 380 14.15 20.61 -13.85
N THR A 381 13.72 19.50 -13.25
CA THR A 381 14.15 18.13 -13.56
C THR A 381 13.40 17.57 -14.76
N ALA A 382 13.79 16.41 -15.29
CA ALA A 382 13.00 15.72 -16.31
C ALA A 382 11.61 15.32 -15.77
N PRO A 383 10.55 15.30 -16.62
CA PRO A 383 9.23 14.81 -16.21
C PRO A 383 9.27 13.39 -15.64
N THR A 384 8.50 13.17 -14.58
CA THR A 384 8.27 11.88 -13.91
C THR A 384 6.78 11.57 -13.92
N ASP A 385 6.38 10.31 -13.74
CA ASP A 385 4.97 9.89 -13.76
C ASP A 385 4.22 10.31 -15.05
N VAL A 386 4.90 10.32 -16.21
CA VAL A 386 4.29 10.63 -17.51
C VAL A 386 3.25 9.56 -17.84
N GLN A 387 1.99 9.97 -17.91
CA GLN A 387 0.90 9.03 -18.17
C GLN A 387 0.85 8.68 -19.66
N PRO A 388 0.87 7.39 -20.03
CA PRO A 388 0.86 6.96 -21.44
C PRO A 388 -0.39 7.38 -22.22
N ASP A 389 -1.47 7.73 -21.52
CA ASP A 389 -2.73 8.21 -22.09
C ASP A 389 -2.74 9.74 -22.34
N GLY A 390 -1.62 10.43 -22.08
CA GLY A 390 -1.51 11.89 -22.26
C GLY A 390 -2.26 12.71 -21.21
N SER A 391 -2.70 12.10 -20.11
CA SER A 391 -3.49 12.78 -19.07
C SER A 391 -2.66 13.69 -18.14
N GLY A 392 -1.33 13.57 -18.15
CA GLY A 392 -0.47 14.42 -17.33
C GLY A 392 0.92 13.87 -17.05
N PHE A 393 1.68 14.67 -16.32
CA PHE A 393 3.00 14.32 -15.79
C PHE A 393 3.28 15.12 -14.51
N LYS A 394 4.32 14.74 -13.78
CA LYS A 394 4.87 15.53 -12.67
C LYS A 394 6.26 16.04 -13.02
N GLN A 395 6.62 17.22 -12.54
CA GLN A 395 7.96 17.77 -12.75
C GLN A 395 8.41 18.60 -11.55
N SER A 396 9.60 18.30 -11.03
CA SER A 396 10.17 19.04 -9.90
C SER A 396 10.92 20.26 -10.40
N CYS A 397 10.54 21.45 -9.94
CA CYS A 397 11.12 22.74 -10.33
C CYS A 397 11.48 23.58 -9.10
N THR A 398 12.64 24.25 -9.15
CA THR A 398 13.09 25.20 -8.13
C THR A 398 13.04 26.62 -8.71
N LEU A 399 12.25 27.51 -8.11
CA LEU A 399 12.12 28.91 -8.54
C LEU A 399 13.20 29.77 -7.87
N SER A 400 13.86 30.63 -8.64
CA SER A 400 14.89 31.57 -8.17
C SER A 400 14.56 33.00 -8.57
N GLY A 401 15.15 34.01 -7.92
CA GLY A 401 14.89 35.43 -8.22
C GLY A 401 13.95 36.11 -7.22
N GLN A 402 13.27 37.18 -7.63
CA GLN A 402 12.39 37.98 -6.76
C GLN A 402 10.98 37.37 -6.62
N PRO A 403 10.27 37.63 -5.49
CA PRO A 403 8.87 37.25 -5.31
C PRO A 403 7.97 37.90 -6.35
N GLY A 404 6.91 37.18 -6.74
CA GLY A 404 5.93 37.69 -7.69
C GLY A 404 5.25 36.59 -8.50
N GLN A 405 4.26 37.01 -9.28
CA GLN A 405 3.55 36.15 -10.21
C GLN A 405 4.40 35.86 -11.45
N ARG A 406 4.47 34.60 -11.85
CA ARG A 406 5.22 34.14 -13.02
C ARG A 406 4.33 33.35 -13.96
N PRO A 407 4.46 33.54 -15.29
CA PRO A 407 3.74 32.75 -16.26
C PRO A 407 4.31 31.33 -16.33
N ALA A 408 3.51 30.33 -16.01
CA ALA A 408 3.78 28.92 -16.23
C ALA A 408 3.18 28.47 -17.56
N ARG A 409 3.99 27.78 -18.36
CA ARG A 409 3.68 27.33 -19.72
C ARG A 409 4.04 25.86 -19.86
N VAL A 410 3.33 25.11 -20.69
CA VAL A 410 3.72 23.74 -21.06
C VAL A 410 4.14 23.73 -22.52
N ARG A 411 5.27 23.11 -22.85
CA ARG A 411 5.80 23.06 -24.22
C ARG A 411 6.22 21.65 -24.63
N THR A 412 6.30 21.39 -25.94
CA THR A 412 6.78 20.12 -26.50
C THR A 412 8.29 20.16 -26.73
N ASP A 413 9.14 19.58 -25.86
CA ASP A 413 10.64 19.54 -25.91
C ASP A 413 11.31 20.18 -24.65
N GLU A 414 12.51 19.70 -24.29
CA GLU A 414 13.30 20.03 -23.10
C GLU A 414 14.08 21.37 -23.21
N GLN A 415 14.20 21.94 -24.42
CA GLN A 415 14.96 23.16 -24.62
C GLN A 415 14.14 24.41 -24.28
N ALA A 416 14.79 25.38 -23.59
CA ALA A 416 14.18 26.61 -23.07
C ALA A 416 13.41 27.47 -24.11
N ASN A 417 13.54 27.21 -25.41
CA ASN A 417 12.76 27.86 -26.48
C ASN A 417 12.37 26.91 -27.64
N GLY A 418 12.58 25.59 -27.54
CA GLY A 418 12.50 24.67 -28.69
C GLY A 418 11.09 24.20 -29.05
N GLY A 419 10.19 24.12 -28.06
CA GLY A 419 8.89 23.46 -28.24
C GLY A 419 7.72 24.34 -28.68
N THR A 420 6.62 23.74 -29.14
CA THR A 420 5.33 24.41 -29.34
C THR A 420 4.64 24.63 -27.99
N LEU A 421 4.05 25.82 -27.76
CA LEU A 421 3.25 26.08 -26.57
C LEU A 421 1.97 25.24 -26.60
N ILE A 422 1.79 24.40 -25.59
CA ILE A 422 0.55 23.68 -25.35
C ILE A 422 -0.32 24.55 -24.46
N ASP A 423 -1.45 25.00 -25.04
CA ASP A 423 -2.60 25.69 -24.44
C ASP A 423 -2.39 26.54 -23.16
N GLY A 424 -2.77 27.81 -23.25
CA GLY A 424 -2.87 28.72 -22.10
C GLY A 424 -1.54 29.20 -21.49
N VAL A 425 -1.67 30.18 -20.59
CA VAL A 425 -0.59 30.62 -19.69
C VAL A 425 -1.20 30.65 -18.30
N TYR A 426 -0.64 29.86 -17.40
CA TYR A 426 -1.08 29.81 -16.01
C TYR A 426 -0.19 30.71 -15.15
N THR A 427 -0.68 31.10 -13.99
CA THR A 427 0.09 31.95 -13.07
C THR A 427 0.52 31.14 -11.87
N VAL A 428 1.84 31.10 -11.64
CA VAL A 428 2.43 30.57 -10.40
C VAL A 428 2.96 31.76 -9.59
N THR A 429 2.53 31.88 -8.35
CA THR A 429 3.01 32.92 -7.43
C THR A 429 4.20 32.38 -6.65
N ALA A 430 5.36 33.02 -6.83
CA ALA A 430 6.57 32.75 -6.07
C ALA A 430 6.64 33.69 -4.86
N GLU A 431 6.72 33.15 -3.66
CA GLU A 431 6.70 33.92 -2.42
C GLU A 431 8.07 33.84 -1.72
N SER A 432 8.54 34.97 -1.18
CA SER A 432 9.71 35.01 -0.29
C SER A 432 9.29 34.54 1.09
N LEU A 433 10.03 33.59 1.65
CA LEU A 433 9.94 33.25 3.07
C LEU A 433 10.69 34.30 3.89
N THR A 434 10.18 35.54 3.95
CA THR A 434 10.68 36.56 4.88
C THR A 434 9.63 36.87 5.95
N PRO A 435 9.97 36.77 7.24
CA PRO A 435 9.02 37.00 8.32
C PRO A 435 8.79 38.50 8.53
N THR A 436 7.53 38.92 8.60
CA THR A 436 7.13 40.21 9.18
C THR A 436 6.85 40.06 10.68
N PRO A 437 7.19 41.04 11.52
CA PRO A 437 6.98 40.95 12.97
C PRO A 437 5.47 41.05 13.31
N PRO A 438 4.98 40.27 14.30
CA PRO A 438 3.55 40.22 14.61
C PRO A 438 3.11 41.40 15.51
N PRO A 439 1.83 41.82 15.43
CA PRO A 439 1.21 42.66 16.47
C PRO A 439 1.10 41.89 17.80
N PRO A 440 0.94 42.58 18.95
CA PRO A 440 0.91 41.93 20.26
C PRO A 440 -0.23 40.89 20.36
N PRO A 441 0.02 39.75 21.03
CA PRO A 441 -0.87 38.60 20.94
C PRO A 441 -2.18 38.82 21.72
N PRO A 442 -3.34 38.42 21.17
CA PRO A 442 -4.51 38.12 21.99
C PRO A 442 -4.22 36.90 22.90
N PRO A 443 -4.96 36.72 24.01
CA PRO A 443 -4.76 35.60 24.92
C PRO A 443 -4.81 34.25 24.17
N PRO A 444 -4.01 33.26 24.59
CA PRO A 444 -3.86 32.02 23.84
C PRO A 444 -5.20 31.29 23.72
N PRO A 445 -5.61 30.88 22.51
CA PRO A 445 -6.72 29.95 22.36
C PRO A 445 -6.34 28.61 23.03
N PRO A 446 -7.33 27.86 23.56
CA PRO A 446 -7.08 26.53 24.11
C PRO A 446 -6.38 25.65 23.06
N PRO A 447 -5.52 24.70 23.48
CA PRO A 447 -4.82 23.82 22.56
C PRO A 447 -5.84 23.13 21.64
N PRO A 448 -5.55 23.00 20.32
CA PRO A 448 -6.40 22.21 19.45
C PRO A 448 -6.51 20.80 20.03
N PRO A 449 -7.71 20.20 20.05
CA PRO A 449 -7.87 18.83 20.50
C PRO A 449 -6.91 17.95 19.69
N PRO A 450 -6.30 16.92 20.32
CA PRO A 450 -5.45 15.99 19.61
C PRO A 450 -6.19 15.44 18.38
N PRO A 451 -5.51 15.24 17.24
CA PRO A 451 -6.13 14.55 16.12
C PRO A 451 -6.69 13.22 16.63
N PRO A 452 -7.96 12.89 16.32
CA PRO A 452 -8.54 11.65 16.78
C PRO A 452 -7.63 10.49 16.32
N PRO A 453 -7.45 9.45 17.16
CA PRO A 453 -6.67 8.27 16.77
C PRO A 453 -7.21 7.72 15.45
N PRO A 454 -6.36 7.07 14.62
CA PRO A 454 -6.79 6.52 13.34
C PRO A 454 -7.97 5.56 13.56
N PHE A 455 -9.16 6.05 13.20
CA PHE A 455 -10.40 5.29 13.27
C PHE A 455 -10.34 4.15 12.25
N VAL A 456 -10.33 2.91 12.74
CA VAL A 456 -10.57 1.73 11.89
C VAL A 456 -12.09 1.48 11.93
N PRO A 457 -12.85 1.81 10.88
CA PRO A 457 -14.29 1.64 10.90
C PRO A 457 -14.58 0.14 10.98
N LYS A 458 -15.17 -0.29 12.08
CA LYS A 458 -15.87 -1.56 12.15
C LYS A 458 -17.22 -1.34 11.46
N LEU A 459 -17.26 -1.50 10.14
CA LEU A 459 -18.49 -1.35 9.36
C LEU A 459 -19.50 -2.42 9.83
N PRO A 460 -20.72 -2.06 10.27
CA PRO A 460 -21.75 -3.04 10.58
C PRO A 460 -22.08 -3.91 9.36
N HIS A 461 -22.27 -5.20 9.59
CA HIS A 461 -22.62 -6.17 8.55
C HIS A 461 -24.12 -6.46 8.57
N THR A 462 -24.68 -6.87 7.43
CA THR A 462 -26.10 -7.22 7.23
C THR A 462 -26.61 -8.39 8.07
N GLY A 463 -25.75 -9.04 8.87
CA GLY A 463 -26.05 -10.30 9.56
C GLY A 463 -26.05 -11.54 8.66
N THR A 464 -25.92 -11.38 7.34
CA THR A 464 -25.83 -12.47 6.36
C THR A 464 -24.60 -13.35 6.64
N THR A 465 -24.79 -14.66 6.76
CA THR A 465 -23.70 -15.63 6.98
C THR A 465 -23.11 -16.14 5.67
N ASP A 466 -21.98 -16.85 5.74
CA ASP A 466 -21.34 -17.50 4.58
C ASP A 466 -22.13 -18.69 4.00
N GLN A 467 -23.25 -19.03 4.63
CA GLN A 467 -24.21 -20.01 4.17
C GLN A 467 -25.50 -19.40 3.64
N GLN A 468 -25.70 -18.08 3.74
CA GLN A 468 -26.93 -17.42 3.33
C GLN A 468 -26.71 -16.58 2.08
N CYS A 469 -27.33 -16.93 0.96
CA CYS A 469 -27.25 -16.22 -0.30
C CYS A 469 -28.64 -15.83 -0.79
N TYR A 470 -28.76 -14.76 -1.56
CA TYR A 470 -30.00 -14.38 -2.22
C TYR A 470 -30.38 -15.35 -3.34
N GLU A 471 -31.66 -15.67 -3.43
CA GLU A 471 -32.23 -16.35 -4.59
C GLU A 471 -32.31 -15.39 -5.79
N ALA A 472 -32.19 -15.92 -7.02
CA ALA A 472 -32.34 -15.15 -8.23
C ALA A 472 -33.71 -14.43 -8.30
N GLY A 473 -33.68 -13.09 -8.29
CA GLY A 473 -34.88 -12.26 -8.38
C GLY A 473 -35.69 -12.14 -7.08
N SER A 474 -35.09 -12.47 -5.93
CA SER A 474 -35.74 -12.51 -4.61
C SER A 474 -34.83 -11.94 -3.53
N ASP A 475 -35.40 -11.28 -2.51
CA ASP A 475 -34.68 -10.85 -1.30
C ASP A 475 -34.60 -11.95 -0.22
N VAL A 476 -35.04 -13.18 -0.54
CA VAL A 476 -35.00 -14.33 0.37
C VAL A 476 -33.60 -14.91 0.44
N LEU A 477 -33.13 -15.14 1.67
CA LEU A 477 -31.87 -15.82 1.93
C LEU A 477 -32.07 -17.35 1.93
N VAL A 478 -31.39 -18.03 1.01
CA VAL A 478 -31.31 -19.49 0.87
C VAL A 478 -29.90 -19.98 1.17
N VAL A 479 -29.69 -21.30 1.21
CA VAL A 479 -28.34 -21.85 1.36
C VAL A 479 -27.52 -21.51 0.12
N CYS A 480 -26.30 -21.02 0.27
CA CYS A 480 -25.47 -20.58 -0.87
C CYS A 480 -25.21 -21.62 -1.96
N ASP A 481 -25.35 -22.91 -1.65
CA ASP A 481 -25.19 -23.99 -2.61
C ASP A 481 -26.53 -24.44 -3.24
N SER A 482 -27.64 -23.75 -2.94
CA SER A 482 -28.94 -24.05 -3.54
C SER A 482 -28.95 -23.68 -5.04
N PRO A 483 -29.69 -24.43 -5.88
CA PRO A 483 -29.82 -24.11 -7.30
C PRO A 483 -30.26 -22.66 -7.54
N GLU A 484 -31.14 -22.14 -6.69
CA GLU A 484 -31.72 -20.80 -6.80
C GLU A 484 -30.71 -19.69 -6.50
N ALA A 485 -29.74 -19.93 -5.60
CA ALA A 485 -28.62 -19.02 -5.36
C ALA A 485 -27.56 -19.11 -6.48
N GLN A 486 -27.32 -20.30 -7.00
CA GLN A 486 -26.40 -20.54 -8.12
C GLN A 486 -26.91 -19.95 -9.44
N ASP A 487 -28.22 -19.87 -9.64
CA ASP A 487 -28.81 -19.20 -10.80
C ASP A 487 -28.51 -17.69 -10.81
N LEU A 488 -28.29 -17.07 -9.65
CA LEU A 488 -27.98 -15.64 -9.54
C LEU A 488 -26.51 -15.32 -9.81
N SER A 489 -25.56 -16.08 -9.24
CA SER A 489 -24.12 -15.76 -9.31
C SER A 489 -23.21 -16.90 -9.76
N GLY A 490 -23.78 -18.04 -10.17
CA GLY A 490 -23.02 -19.26 -10.50
C GLY A 490 -22.45 -19.95 -9.25
N PRO A 491 -21.47 -20.86 -9.40
CA PRO A 491 -20.79 -21.49 -8.26
C PRO A 491 -19.89 -20.53 -7.47
N GLU A 492 -19.66 -19.31 -7.98
CA GLU A 492 -19.02 -18.24 -7.23
C GLU A 492 -20.08 -17.61 -6.32
N LYS A 493 -19.97 -17.86 -5.01
CA LYS A 493 -20.87 -17.29 -3.99
C LYS A 493 -20.88 -15.76 -4.11
N GLN A 494 -22.02 -15.15 -3.81
CA GLN A 494 -22.25 -13.70 -3.92
C GLN A 494 -21.13 -12.89 -3.24
N ASP A 495 -20.53 -11.97 -4.00
CA ASP A 495 -19.37 -11.18 -3.60
C ASP A 495 -19.80 -9.95 -2.78
N GLY A 496 -19.25 -9.83 -1.57
CA GLY A 496 -19.63 -8.78 -0.62
C GLY A 496 -20.06 -9.30 0.75
N MET A 497 -20.24 -10.61 0.91
CA MET A 497 -20.50 -11.26 2.20
C MET A 497 -19.26 -11.20 3.08
N ARG A 498 -19.28 -10.38 4.14
CA ARG A 498 -18.21 -10.34 5.13
C ARG A 498 -18.59 -11.21 6.33
N ARG A 499 -17.74 -12.18 6.67
CA ARG A 499 -17.91 -13.01 7.86
C ARG A 499 -17.72 -12.16 9.13
N HIS A 500 -18.67 -12.24 10.06
CA HIS A 500 -18.56 -11.74 11.44
C HIS A 500 -17.89 -10.36 11.62
N ILE A 501 -18.48 -9.30 11.05
CA ILE A 501 -18.11 -7.93 11.45
C ILE A 501 -19.11 -7.44 12.47
N ASN A 502 -18.55 -6.93 13.57
CA ASN A 502 -19.20 -6.43 14.78
C ASN A 502 -20.67 -6.02 14.55
N PRO A 503 -21.66 -6.82 15.02
CA PRO A 503 -23.07 -6.44 14.98
C PRO A 503 -23.24 -5.05 15.56
N LEU A 504 -24.17 -4.24 15.03
CA LEU A 504 -24.49 -2.95 15.66
C LEU A 504 -24.75 -3.16 17.15
N SER A 505 -23.93 -2.54 17.98
CA SER A 505 -23.96 -2.69 19.43
C SER A 505 -23.89 -1.30 20.04
N TYR A 506 -24.88 -1.00 20.87
CA TYR A 506 -25.01 0.29 21.53
C TYR A 506 -25.36 0.09 23.00
N SER A 507 -24.91 1.04 23.81
CA SER A 507 -25.18 1.06 25.23
C SER A 507 -25.49 2.48 25.73
N ALA A 508 -26.16 2.56 26.87
CA ALA A 508 -26.48 3.84 27.49
C ALA A 508 -25.24 4.42 28.18
N VAL A 509 -25.01 5.73 28.03
CA VAL A 509 -23.87 6.41 28.64
C VAL A 509 -24.13 6.59 30.14
N SER A 510 -23.19 6.17 30.99
CA SER A 510 -23.30 6.34 32.44
C SER A 510 -23.31 7.81 32.84
N ASN A 511 -24.20 8.18 33.77
CA ASN A 511 -24.27 9.52 34.32
C ASN A 511 -23.52 9.57 35.67
N PRO A 512 -22.51 10.47 35.84
CA PRO A 512 -21.80 10.62 37.11
C PRO A 512 -22.69 10.95 38.31
N ALA A 513 -23.86 11.54 38.09
CA ALA A 513 -24.86 11.81 39.12
C ALA A 513 -25.71 10.57 39.50
N GLY A 514 -25.44 9.41 38.87
CA GLY A 514 -26.16 8.15 39.04
C GLY A 514 -27.05 7.81 37.84
N GLY A 515 -27.16 6.52 37.52
CA GLY A 515 -27.94 6.02 36.39
C GLY A 515 -27.25 6.22 35.03
N HIS A 516 -28.05 6.39 33.98
CA HIS A 516 -27.60 6.60 32.60
C HIS A 516 -28.32 7.79 31.98
N TYR A 517 -27.67 8.46 31.03
CA TYR A 517 -28.31 9.46 30.17
C TYR A 517 -29.35 8.80 29.27
N ASP A 518 -30.40 9.55 28.92
CA ASP A 518 -31.38 9.08 27.94
C ASP A 518 -30.75 9.01 26.54
N LYS A 519 -31.20 8.06 25.70
CA LYS A 519 -30.72 7.92 24.32
C LYS A 519 -30.98 9.15 23.43
N THR A 520 -31.94 10.00 23.81
CA THR A 520 -32.17 11.31 23.17
C THR A 520 -31.14 12.37 23.61
N GLU A 521 -30.34 12.09 24.64
CA GLU A 521 -29.19 12.89 25.03
C GLU A 521 -27.91 12.38 24.37
N CYS A 522 -27.55 11.10 24.58
CA CYS A 522 -26.39 10.48 23.96
C CYS A 522 -26.43 8.95 23.98
N VAL A 523 -25.72 8.34 23.04
CA VAL A 523 -25.63 6.89 22.84
C VAL A 523 -24.18 6.48 22.69
N LYS A 524 -23.73 5.44 23.39
CA LYS A 524 -22.41 4.86 23.16
C LYS A 524 -22.49 3.77 22.09
N ASP A 525 -21.61 3.83 21.10
CA ASP A 525 -21.37 2.76 20.14
C ASP A 525 -20.27 1.84 20.70
N ASP A 526 -20.63 0.60 21.04
CA ASP A 526 -19.71 -0.35 21.67
C ASP A 526 -18.68 -0.90 20.68
N ASN A 527 -18.94 -0.80 19.37
CA ASN A 527 -18.02 -1.28 18.35
C ASN A 527 -16.87 -0.29 18.15
N THR A 528 -17.19 1.01 18.12
CA THR A 528 -16.21 2.06 17.86
C THR A 528 -15.68 2.73 19.12
N GLY A 529 -16.38 2.58 20.25
CA GLY A 529 -16.15 3.35 21.47
C GLY A 529 -16.63 4.79 21.36
N LEU A 530 -17.18 5.23 20.23
CA LEU A 530 -17.63 6.61 20.08
C LEU A 530 -18.91 6.86 20.87
N ILE A 531 -19.08 8.09 21.33
CA ILE A 531 -20.35 8.56 21.91
C ILE A 531 -21.00 9.52 20.92
N TRP A 532 -22.23 9.22 20.56
CA TRP A 532 -23.03 9.92 19.59
C TRP A 532 -24.06 10.80 20.28
N GLU A 533 -24.30 11.97 19.71
CA GLU A 533 -25.38 12.86 20.14
C GLU A 533 -26.74 12.16 19.95
N GLY A 534 -27.61 12.23 20.95
CA GLY A 534 -29.03 11.90 20.76
C GLY A 534 -29.78 13.07 20.12
N LYS A 535 -30.90 12.79 19.45
CA LYS A 535 -31.76 13.83 18.86
C LYS A 535 -33.13 13.85 19.50
N LEU A 536 -33.82 14.98 19.37
CA LEU A 536 -35.15 15.21 19.95
C LEU A 536 -36.20 15.43 18.87
N ASN A 537 -37.41 14.94 19.10
CA ASN A 537 -38.59 15.36 18.35
C ASN A 537 -39.33 16.47 19.11
N GLN A 538 -38.70 17.64 19.22
CA GLN A 538 -39.25 18.81 19.88
C GLN A 538 -39.00 20.06 19.03
N SER A 539 -40.05 20.55 18.38
CA SER A 539 -39.98 21.78 17.57
C SER A 539 -39.47 22.96 18.40
N GLY A 540 -38.58 23.76 17.80
CA GLY A 540 -37.93 24.90 18.46
C GLY A 540 -36.75 24.54 19.36
N HIS A 541 -36.50 23.26 19.64
CA HIS A 541 -35.31 22.84 20.37
C HIS A 541 -34.06 22.85 19.45
N LEU A 542 -32.89 23.22 20.00
CA LEU A 542 -31.63 23.26 19.25
C LEU A 542 -31.34 21.92 18.54
N ARG A 543 -31.45 20.81 19.27
CA ARG A 543 -31.21 19.44 18.79
C ARG A 543 -32.43 18.75 18.14
N HIS A 544 -33.40 19.53 17.64
CA HIS A 544 -34.53 18.95 16.91
C HIS A 544 -34.04 18.25 15.63
N TYR A 545 -34.48 17.01 15.39
CA TYR A 545 -33.93 16.19 14.31
C TYR A 545 -34.15 16.75 12.89
N GLU A 546 -35.15 17.62 12.71
CA GLU A 546 -35.44 18.29 11.43
C GLU A 546 -34.64 19.58 11.21
N ASN A 547 -33.82 20.00 12.16
CA ASN A 547 -32.97 21.17 11.97
C ASN A 547 -31.86 20.86 10.97
N LEU A 548 -31.76 21.70 9.93
CA LEU A 548 -30.79 21.57 8.85
C LEU A 548 -29.79 22.73 8.84
N TYR A 549 -28.53 22.41 8.58
CA TYR A 549 -27.38 23.32 8.66
C TYR A 549 -26.55 23.29 7.39
N THR A 550 -25.90 24.40 7.06
CA THR A 550 -24.79 24.43 6.10
C THR A 550 -23.51 23.84 6.71
N ASN A 551 -22.47 23.62 5.91
CA ASN A 551 -21.16 23.12 6.35
C ASN A 551 -20.02 23.98 5.77
N LEU A 552 -20.13 25.28 6.00
CA LEU A 552 -19.23 26.33 5.51
C LEU A 552 -18.09 26.64 6.48
N ASP A 553 -18.19 26.18 7.74
CA ASP A 553 -17.16 26.40 8.77
C ASP A 553 -16.91 27.90 9.02
N ASN A 554 -18.00 28.66 9.21
CA ASN A 554 -17.99 30.12 9.25
C ASN A 554 -18.59 30.73 10.53
N ASP A 555 -18.95 29.89 11.49
CA ASP A 555 -19.52 30.23 12.80
C ASP A 555 -20.80 31.07 12.74
N GLN A 556 -21.47 31.09 11.59
CA GLN A 556 -22.72 31.82 11.42
C GLN A 556 -23.93 31.00 11.90
N PRO A 557 -24.98 31.66 12.41
CA PRO A 557 -26.24 31.00 12.72
C PRO A 557 -26.77 30.21 11.50
N GLY A 558 -27.07 28.92 11.71
CA GLY A 558 -27.51 28.02 10.65
C GLY A 558 -26.39 27.24 9.96
N ASP A 559 -25.13 27.45 10.35
CA ASP A 559 -24.00 26.59 9.99
C ASP A 559 -23.73 25.50 11.04
N ALA A 560 -23.16 24.38 10.60
CA ALA A 560 -22.80 23.28 11.47
C ALA A 560 -21.74 23.68 12.51
N SER A 561 -20.81 24.59 12.21
CA SER A 561 -19.80 25.01 13.20
C SER A 561 -20.43 25.78 14.37
N ALA A 562 -21.42 26.65 14.09
CA ALA A 562 -22.21 27.33 15.12
C ALA A 562 -23.07 26.34 15.94
N TYR A 563 -23.61 25.30 15.30
CA TYR A 563 -24.34 24.24 15.99
C TYR A 563 -23.46 23.47 16.97
N VAL A 564 -22.25 23.07 16.54
CA VAL A 564 -21.25 22.41 17.38
C VAL A 564 -20.92 23.26 18.61
N ALA A 565 -20.66 24.55 18.40
CA ALA A 565 -20.38 25.48 19.49
C ALA A 565 -21.55 25.57 20.49
N ALA A 566 -22.78 25.63 20.00
CA ALA A 566 -23.98 25.70 20.85
C ALA A 566 -24.21 24.42 21.67
N VAL A 567 -24.01 23.24 21.09
CA VAL A 567 -24.13 21.96 21.82
C VAL A 567 -23.04 21.83 22.89
N ASN A 568 -21.80 22.23 22.57
CA ASN A 568 -20.70 22.22 23.53
C ASN A 568 -20.93 23.20 24.70
N ALA A 569 -21.51 24.37 24.43
CA ALA A 569 -21.89 25.31 25.48
C ALA A 569 -22.99 24.78 26.41
N GLN A 570 -23.85 23.87 25.93
CA GLN A 570 -24.88 23.21 26.75
C GLN A 570 -24.33 22.11 27.65
N GLY A 571 -23.11 21.61 27.40
CA GLY A 571 -22.54 20.49 28.17
C GLY A 571 -23.35 19.20 28.01
N LEU A 572 -23.79 18.88 26.78
CA LEU A 572 -24.64 17.72 26.50
C LEU A 572 -24.02 16.42 27.05
N CYS A 573 -24.77 15.66 27.86
CA CYS A 573 -24.30 14.50 28.60
C CYS A 573 -23.08 14.75 29.50
N GLY A 574 -22.93 15.99 30.01
CA GLY A 574 -21.76 16.41 30.79
C GLY A 574 -20.51 16.68 29.94
N PHE A 575 -20.66 16.76 28.61
CA PHE A 575 -19.55 16.83 27.66
C PHE A 575 -19.59 18.09 26.80
N ASN A 576 -18.42 18.62 26.45
CA ASN A 576 -18.23 19.90 25.75
C ASN A 576 -17.19 19.84 24.61
N ASP A 577 -16.87 18.64 24.15
CA ASP A 577 -15.90 18.31 23.09
C ASP A 577 -16.57 17.57 21.91
N TRP A 578 -17.86 17.83 21.69
CA TRP A 578 -18.60 17.34 20.53
C TRP A 578 -18.05 17.94 19.24
N ARG A 579 -18.01 17.14 18.18
CA ARG A 579 -17.56 17.55 16.84
C ARG A 579 -18.41 16.93 15.74
N LEU A 580 -18.26 17.44 14.52
CA LEU A 580 -18.74 16.73 13.33
C LEU A 580 -17.99 15.39 13.17
N PRO A 581 -18.70 14.31 12.80
CA PRO A 581 -18.09 13.02 12.52
C PRO A 581 -17.37 13.05 11.18
N THR A 582 -16.37 12.19 11.01
CA THR A 582 -15.86 11.85 9.68
C THR A 582 -16.90 11.03 8.92
N VAL A 583 -16.79 10.97 7.59
CA VAL A 583 -17.71 10.19 6.74
C VAL A 583 -17.69 8.71 7.11
N ARG A 584 -16.53 8.19 7.52
CA ARG A 584 -16.38 6.80 7.93
C ARG A 584 -17.01 6.51 9.29
N GLU A 585 -16.87 7.43 10.24
CA GLU A 585 -17.55 7.33 11.54
C GLU A 585 -19.06 7.37 11.35
N LEU A 586 -19.55 8.30 10.54
CA LEU A 586 -20.98 8.41 10.30
C LEU A 586 -21.54 7.19 9.53
N GLN A 587 -20.75 6.60 8.63
CA GLN A 587 -21.12 5.39 7.91
C GLN A 587 -21.18 4.16 8.83
N SER A 588 -20.47 4.15 9.97
CA SER A 588 -20.53 3.01 10.91
C SER A 588 -21.87 2.88 11.63
N LEU A 589 -22.74 3.90 11.55
CA LEU A 589 -24.11 3.83 12.05
C LEU A 589 -25.11 3.20 11.07
N VAL A 590 -24.70 2.97 9.81
CA VAL A 590 -25.61 2.46 8.78
C VAL A 590 -25.95 0.99 9.05
N ASP A 591 -27.21 0.70 9.29
CA ASP A 591 -27.71 -0.67 9.37
C ASP A 591 -28.00 -1.22 7.97
N TYR A 592 -27.02 -1.93 7.40
CA TYR A 592 -27.15 -2.53 6.07
C TYR A 592 -28.15 -3.70 6.02
N SER A 593 -28.62 -4.22 7.15
CA SER A 593 -29.67 -5.26 7.16
C SER A 593 -31.05 -4.71 6.82
N LYS A 594 -31.23 -3.38 6.86
CA LYS A 594 -32.50 -2.72 6.57
C LYS A 594 -32.59 -2.35 5.08
N PRO A 595 -33.63 -2.81 4.35
CA PRO A 595 -33.78 -2.48 2.94
C PRO A 595 -34.06 -0.99 2.76
N SER A 596 -33.56 -0.44 1.66
CA SER A 596 -33.87 0.93 1.24
C SER A 596 -35.16 0.96 0.39
N PRO A 597 -36.03 1.99 0.51
CA PRO A 597 -35.92 3.13 1.41
C PRO A 597 -36.44 2.83 2.82
N GLY A 598 -35.73 3.31 3.83
CA GLY A 598 -36.11 3.22 5.23
C GLY A 598 -35.01 3.83 6.10
N PRO A 599 -35.23 4.11 7.40
CA PRO A 599 -34.11 4.50 8.26
C PRO A 599 -33.15 3.31 8.38
N THR A 600 -32.09 3.32 7.58
CA THR A 600 -30.98 2.37 7.58
C THR A 600 -30.03 2.66 8.75
N ILE A 601 -30.60 2.74 9.96
CA ILE A 601 -29.94 3.00 11.25
C ILE A 601 -30.75 2.28 12.33
N ASP A 602 -30.12 1.91 13.45
CA ASP A 602 -30.83 1.35 14.60
C ASP A 602 -31.78 2.40 15.22
N THR A 603 -33.07 2.28 14.94
CA THR A 603 -34.12 3.21 15.42
C THR A 603 -34.48 3.00 16.89
N HIS A 604 -34.04 1.90 17.52
CA HIS A 604 -34.19 1.75 18.96
C HIS A 604 -33.23 2.69 19.67
N TRP A 605 -31.96 2.71 19.26
CA TRP A 605 -30.93 3.58 19.85
C TRP A 605 -30.96 5.00 19.30
N PHE A 606 -31.29 5.18 18.02
CA PHE A 606 -31.44 6.48 17.35
C PHE A 606 -32.89 6.71 16.87
N PRO A 607 -33.83 6.97 17.79
CA PRO A 607 -35.26 7.09 17.45
C PRO A 607 -35.60 8.34 16.63
N HIS A 608 -34.69 9.33 16.57
CA HIS A 608 -34.92 10.64 15.98
C HIS A 608 -33.80 11.04 15.02
N THR A 609 -33.48 10.19 14.05
CA THR A 609 -32.51 10.51 13.00
C THR A 609 -33.22 10.95 11.73
N TRP A 610 -32.71 12.02 11.12
CA TRP A 610 -33.16 12.42 9.79
C TRP A 610 -32.79 11.35 8.75
N ALA A 611 -33.80 10.62 8.25
CA ALA A 611 -33.63 9.51 7.32
C ALA A 611 -34.44 9.67 6.02
N SER A 612 -34.67 10.90 5.58
CA SER A 612 -35.42 11.14 4.34
C SER A 612 -34.64 10.65 3.11
N ALA A 613 -35.22 9.70 2.38
CA ALA A 613 -34.71 9.24 1.08
C ALA A 613 -34.87 10.31 -0.01
N TRP A 614 -35.88 11.19 0.11
CA TRP A 614 -36.16 12.23 -0.88
C TRP A 614 -35.73 13.62 -0.36
N ASN A 615 -35.19 14.49 -1.23
CA ASN A 615 -34.55 15.81 -0.96
C ASN A 615 -33.15 15.78 -0.33
N TYR A 616 -32.10 15.90 -1.16
CA TYR A 616 -30.70 16.20 -0.77
C TYR A 616 -30.25 15.60 0.57
N GLY A 617 -30.78 14.41 0.87
CA GLY A 617 -30.84 13.85 2.21
C GLY A 617 -29.46 13.38 2.60
N GLY A 618 -29.06 13.72 3.81
CA GLY A 618 -27.78 13.30 4.35
C GLY A 618 -27.52 13.99 5.66
N THR A 619 -26.65 13.39 6.45
CA THR A 619 -26.07 13.99 7.63
C THR A 619 -24.64 14.41 7.29
N TRP A 620 -24.27 15.64 7.62
CA TRP A 620 -22.95 16.18 7.28
C TRP A 620 -21.82 15.45 7.99
N ALA A 621 -20.75 15.16 7.23
CA ALA A 621 -19.45 14.79 7.75
C ALA A 621 -18.49 15.98 7.71
N SER A 622 -17.38 15.89 8.45
CA SER A 622 -16.31 16.89 8.45
C SER A 622 -15.46 16.84 7.18
N ASP A 623 -15.36 15.66 6.54
CA ASP A 623 -14.52 15.45 5.35
C ASP A 623 -14.99 16.25 4.13
N SER A 624 -14.05 16.90 3.45
CA SER A 624 -14.29 17.47 2.13
C SER A 624 -14.43 16.37 1.08
N ALA A 625 -15.30 16.58 0.08
CA ALA A 625 -15.41 15.66 -1.04
C ALA A 625 -14.07 15.62 -1.81
N ALA A 626 -13.58 14.41 -2.15
CA ALA A 626 -12.28 14.25 -2.78
C ALA A 626 -12.19 15.09 -4.08
N GLY A 627 -11.19 15.98 -4.16
CA GLY A 627 -10.98 16.87 -5.30
C GLY A 627 -11.84 18.14 -5.33
N HIS A 628 -12.72 18.39 -4.35
CA HIS A 628 -13.63 19.54 -4.35
C HIS A 628 -13.83 20.14 -2.94
N SER A 629 -13.08 21.19 -2.57
CA SER A 629 -13.19 21.85 -1.25
C SER A 629 -14.55 22.52 -1.00
N ALA A 630 -15.25 22.95 -2.05
CA ALA A 630 -16.61 23.51 -1.97
C ALA A 630 -17.69 22.46 -1.65
N ARG A 631 -17.31 21.17 -1.58
CA ARG A 631 -18.20 20.05 -1.28
C ARG A 631 -17.76 19.32 -0.03
N ALA A 632 -18.72 18.77 0.70
CA ALA A 632 -18.49 17.91 1.85
C ALA A 632 -19.17 16.55 1.63
N TRP A 633 -18.61 15.52 2.27
CA TRP A 633 -19.26 14.23 2.36
C TRP A 633 -20.37 14.25 3.42
N GLY A 634 -21.28 13.30 3.30
CA GLY A 634 -22.28 12.99 4.30
C GLY A 634 -22.82 11.58 4.11
N VAL A 635 -23.69 11.14 5.00
CA VAL A 635 -24.33 9.82 4.92
C VAL A 635 -25.84 9.99 4.88
N ASN A 636 -26.49 9.35 3.90
CA ASN A 636 -27.94 9.33 3.76
C ASN A 636 -28.50 8.08 4.43
N PHE A 637 -29.13 8.23 5.60
CA PHE A 637 -29.76 7.14 6.33
C PHE A 637 -31.11 6.68 5.75
N GLY A 638 -31.62 7.30 4.68
CA GLY A 638 -32.75 6.77 3.91
C GLY A 638 -32.33 5.73 2.85
N TYR A 639 -31.10 5.84 2.36
CA TYR A 639 -30.50 4.95 1.36
C TYR A 639 -29.36 4.07 1.88
N GLY A 640 -28.86 4.32 3.09
CA GLY A 640 -27.66 3.64 3.62
C GLY A 640 -26.38 3.97 2.87
N SER A 641 -26.31 5.12 2.21
CA SER A 641 -25.24 5.46 1.27
C SER A 641 -24.46 6.71 1.65
N VAL A 642 -23.16 6.73 1.34
CA VAL A 642 -22.34 7.94 1.39
C VAL A 642 -22.71 8.86 0.21
N VAL A 643 -22.86 10.14 0.48
CA VAL A 643 -23.28 11.16 -0.49
C VAL A 643 -22.37 12.39 -0.45
N GLY A 644 -22.03 12.95 -1.61
CA GLY A 644 -21.35 14.24 -1.72
C GLY A 644 -22.35 15.38 -1.97
N GLY A 645 -22.10 16.56 -1.42
CA GLY A 645 -22.94 17.73 -1.67
C GLY A 645 -22.18 19.05 -1.50
N SER A 646 -22.69 20.12 -2.09
CA SER A 646 -22.13 21.47 -1.89
C SER A 646 -22.34 21.90 -0.43
N ARG A 647 -21.33 22.56 0.14
CA ARG A 647 -21.30 22.96 1.57
C ARG A 647 -22.37 23.99 1.95
N ASP A 648 -22.93 24.69 0.98
CA ASP A 648 -24.04 25.65 1.13
C ASP A 648 -25.43 24.99 1.16
N LEU A 649 -25.53 23.69 0.89
CA LEU A 649 -26.77 22.94 1.07
C LEU A 649 -27.06 22.77 2.57
N ARG A 650 -28.35 22.78 2.92
CA ARG A 650 -28.78 22.54 4.30
C ARG A 650 -29.07 21.05 4.50
N ARG A 651 -28.36 20.43 5.43
CA ARG A 651 -28.48 19.00 5.76
C ARG A 651 -28.49 18.77 7.26
N ALA A 652 -28.90 17.57 7.68
CA ALA A 652 -28.88 17.21 9.07
C ALA A 652 -27.44 17.15 9.61
N VAL A 653 -27.29 17.27 10.91
CA VAL A 653 -26.01 17.14 11.62
C VAL A 653 -26.21 16.15 12.76
N GLN A 654 -25.25 15.25 12.98
CA GLN A 654 -25.23 14.32 14.10
C GLN A 654 -23.83 14.37 14.70
N LEU A 655 -23.69 14.89 15.92
CA LEU A 655 -22.37 15.07 16.52
C LEU A 655 -21.84 13.78 17.14
N VAL A 656 -20.51 13.72 17.24
CA VAL A 656 -19.78 12.61 17.84
C VAL A 656 -18.65 13.11 18.73
N ARG A 657 -18.23 12.29 19.68
CA ARG A 657 -17.01 12.46 20.47
C ARG A 657 -16.34 11.11 20.71
N ALA A 658 -15.07 11.13 21.12
CA ALA A 658 -14.39 9.92 21.61
C ALA A 658 -14.93 9.50 22.99
N SER A 659 -14.93 8.20 23.30
CA SER A 659 -15.03 7.75 24.70
C SER A 659 -13.82 8.21 25.49
N GLN A 660 -14.03 8.52 26.76
CA GLN A 660 -12.93 8.65 27.73
C GLN A 660 -12.29 7.31 28.03
#